data_AF-A0A946DWU1-F1
#
_entry.id   AF-A0A946DWU1-F1
#
_cell.length_a   1.000
_cell.length_b   1.000
_cell.length_c   1.000
_cell.angle_alpha   90.00
_cell.angle_beta   90.00
_cell.angle_gamma   90.00
#
_symmetry.space_group_name_H-M   'P 1'
#
loop_
_entity.id
_entity.type
_entity.pdbx_description
1 polymer ?
#
loop_
_entity_poly.entity_id
_entity_poly.type
_entity_poly.pdbx_seq_one_letter_code
_entity_poly.pdbx_strand_id
1 'polypeptide(L)'
;MLNGSRKLPRRTQRRLPLALIGSATPLLAALAMTLTFAAQDTPAEPADSETEAAAIGLTEILPSEAPAGLEYEDFSKLDGNWETWSEETAEIVGEFYAAEDQDVAKQRESLASIRERLQTMENSLADKRYRSLWDPLTTIHGHLIRRIDLAEAMLDTLELTPEKVRQSRLDAAGSGVTTALAALDKRLQTIPGGPAWLPVVKADELIKLMQNPTDAKAALPVLTAVHVKLTNTESLDEAQKKFLGSPEFQALAASIAEYVKRTEEEHPPLDEAKLREELALLVEGVESFEKEGQLAAVKSVESSLAAIGKLSPDNGARITAVIESYYQNYNFRIVASEEFLSRYVEETRKEADKIAETVQGTWVTGNQNTTATTAVDLKKSDDGGLFDLTLSGAVRTNTIAHANRANARIWSTGNHRFVARRSVRFDGDKFTIGARGTISVNPSLVNTGASTSYDGKLFGASTARRRAMSAANARRGESERTAADKIRKRVLPEFETEVAKEFKQLNKDIEEQWNVKLREAKLEPAARSVTSTDKHLIWSSRIARAGELAGSATTMPPPPTKGLAIHAHETLLNATFDRMNIAGRTMTDAEFRKEVDDYFAILFGNDSDDSTKPEAEETADEPETDPDLYVFAAVDPIRFRIENNTVFLVIRTGIRRKEKEEIPPQKITVPFTFRLEKGAVVLERGTVRVAPIARPKSRSEQIVRARVMGKKIEKDLGNREEAREINLSRGEGKDDLVLNIARISALNGWITVVAE
;
A
#
# COMPACT_ATOMS: atom_id res chain seq x y z
N MET A 1 14.93 -46.03 -39.21
CA MET A 1 15.71 -45.95 -37.95
C MET A 1 16.52 -44.66 -37.93
N LEU A 2 16.98 -44.24 -36.74
CA LEU A 2 17.72 -43.01 -36.44
C LEU A 2 16.84 -41.74 -36.49
N ASN A 3 16.21 -41.34 -35.39
CA ASN A 3 16.73 -40.60 -34.22
C ASN A 3 17.31 -39.22 -34.56
N GLY A 4 16.68 -38.19 -34.00
CA GLY A 4 17.05 -36.77 -34.16
C GLY A 4 16.32 -35.89 -33.16
N SER A 5 16.39 -36.24 -31.87
CA SER A 5 15.70 -35.53 -30.78
C SER A 5 16.18 -34.07 -30.67
N ARG A 6 15.43 -33.12 -31.24
CA ARG A 6 15.60 -31.70 -30.89
C ARG A 6 15.07 -31.47 -29.49
N LYS A 7 15.99 -31.24 -28.56
CA LYS A 7 15.68 -30.81 -27.18
C LYS A 7 14.81 -29.56 -27.25
N LEU A 8 13.66 -29.61 -26.58
CA LEU A 8 12.92 -28.40 -26.21
C LEU A 8 13.82 -27.54 -25.30
N PRO A 9 13.90 -26.21 -25.49
CA PRO A 9 14.56 -25.35 -24.52
C PRO A 9 13.86 -25.48 -23.16
N ARG A 10 14.64 -25.38 -22.07
CA ARG A 10 14.09 -25.42 -20.71
C ARG A 10 13.13 -24.25 -20.54
N ARG A 11 11.93 -24.57 -20.03
CA ARG A 11 10.84 -23.62 -19.78
C ARG A 11 11.19 -22.76 -18.56
N THR A 12 11.92 -21.67 -18.76
CA THR A 12 12.10 -20.62 -17.75
C THR A 12 10.75 -20.00 -17.41
N GLN A 13 10.49 -19.79 -16.12
CA GLN A 13 9.21 -19.29 -15.65
C GLN A 13 9.03 -17.81 -16.02
N ARG A 14 7.86 -17.45 -16.53
CA ARG A 14 7.48 -16.04 -16.71
C ARG A 14 7.40 -15.39 -15.33
N ARG A 15 8.18 -14.32 -15.12
CA ARG A 15 8.17 -13.50 -13.91
C ARG A 15 7.63 -12.11 -14.24
N LEU A 16 6.32 -11.91 -14.20
CA LEU A 16 5.69 -10.62 -14.55
C LEU A 16 5.13 -9.76 -13.39
N PRO A 17 4.81 -10.31 -12.19
CA PRO A 17 4.58 -9.48 -11.00
C PRO A 17 5.82 -9.35 -10.10
N LEU A 18 6.75 -10.31 -10.17
CA LEU A 18 7.95 -10.36 -9.32
C LEU A 18 8.96 -9.24 -9.59
N ALA A 19 9.07 -8.76 -10.83
CA ALA A 19 10.00 -7.68 -11.17
C ALA A 19 9.67 -6.38 -10.41
N LEU A 20 8.39 -5.96 -10.38
CA LEU A 20 7.97 -4.67 -9.82
C LEU A 20 8.18 -4.54 -8.30
N ILE A 21 8.29 -5.65 -7.59
CA ILE A 21 8.57 -5.70 -6.15
C ILE A 21 10.04 -6.09 -5.92
N GLY A 22 10.51 -7.10 -6.65
CA GLY A 22 11.89 -7.60 -6.65
C GLY A 22 12.88 -6.80 -7.49
N SER A 23 12.61 -5.51 -7.71
CA SER A 23 13.53 -4.53 -8.31
C SER A 23 13.81 -3.35 -7.37
N ALA A 24 13.12 -3.29 -6.22
CA ALA A 24 13.63 -2.61 -5.04
C ALA A 24 14.88 -3.32 -4.45
N THR A 25 15.19 -4.52 -4.94
CA THR A 25 16.24 -5.44 -4.49
C THR A 25 17.60 -4.79 -4.29
N PRO A 26 18.24 -4.06 -5.23
CA PRO A 26 19.55 -3.48 -4.97
C PRO A 26 19.54 -2.34 -3.94
N LEU A 27 18.38 -1.96 -3.36
CA LEU A 27 18.35 -1.06 -2.20
C LEU A 27 17.72 -1.64 -0.95
N LEU A 28 16.57 -2.32 -1.02
CA LEU A 28 15.99 -3.02 0.13
C LEU A 28 16.76 -4.30 0.45
N ALA A 29 17.27 -5.01 -0.56
CA ALA A 29 18.22 -6.11 -0.35
C ALA A 29 19.67 -5.63 -0.23
N ALA A 30 20.04 -4.39 -0.59
CA ALA A 30 21.29 -3.81 -0.08
C ALA A 30 21.19 -3.48 1.41
N LEU A 31 20.13 -2.79 1.86
CA LEU A 31 19.81 -2.62 3.28
C LEU A 31 19.79 -3.98 4.02
N ALA A 32 19.36 -5.05 3.36
CA ALA A 32 19.36 -6.39 3.95
C ALA A 32 20.72 -7.12 3.87
N MET A 33 21.50 -6.94 2.80
CA MET A 33 22.86 -7.49 2.68
C MET A 33 23.85 -6.73 3.57
N THR A 34 23.53 -5.50 4.00
CA THR A 34 24.38 -4.64 4.87
C THR A 34 24.28 -4.97 6.36
N LEU A 35 23.88 -6.20 6.71
CA LEU A 35 23.54 -6.55 8.08
C LEU A 35 24.23 -7.85 8.53
N THR A 36 24.91 -7.74 9.66
CA THR A 36 25.17 -8.86 10.55
C THR A 36 24.76 -8.50 12.00
N PHE A 37 23.94 -9.36 12.62
CA PHE A 37 23.73 -9.55 14.08
C PHE A 37 23.01 -8.55 15.00
N ALA A 38 21.74 -8.88 15.36
CA ALA A 38 21.26 -9.34 16.70
C ALA A 38 20.47 -8.45 17.73
N ALA A 39 19.68 -9.10 18.65
CA ALA A 39 18.94 -8.94 19.98
C ALA A 39 18.16 -7.73 20.71
N GLN A 40 17.34 -8.09 21.76
CA GLN A 40 16.67 -7.32 22.90
C GLN A 40 17.27 -7.57 24.32
N ASP A 41 16.61 -7.55 25.52
CA ASP A 41 15.19 -7.65 25.99
C ASP A 41 14.90 -6.92 27.33
N THR A 42 13.63 -6.49 27.50
CA THR A 42 12.81 -6.23 28.74
C THR A 42 13.47 -5.64 30.03
N PRO A 43 12.77 -5.54 31.18
CA PRO A 43 11.72 -4.54 31.50
C PRO A 43 12.04 -3.73 32.79
N ALA A 44 11.11 -2.88 33.26
CA ALA A 44 11.20 -2.16 34.55
C ALA A 44 9.99 -2.40 35.47
N GLU A 45 10.19 -2.28 36.78
CA GLU A 45 9.18 -2.44 37.86
C GLU A 45 8.63 -1.07 38.34
N PRO A 46 7.41 -1.04 38.93
CA PRO A 46 6.68 0.20 39.26
C PRO A 46 7.09 0.82 40.61
N ALA A 47 6.65 2.06 40.83
CA ALA A 47 6.75 2.77 42.10
C ALA A 47 5.37 2.93 42.77
N ASP A 48 5.33 2.90 44.10
CA ASP A 48 4.10 2.99 44.90
C ASP A 48 3.47 4.39 44.91
N SER A 49 2.16 4.42 45.18
CA SER A 49 1.31 5.61 45.16
C SER A 49 1.26 6.37 46.49
N GLU A 50 1.33 7.70 46.42
CA GLU A 50 0.77 8.60 47.43
C GLU A 50 -0.47 9.32 46.86
N THR A 51 -1.39 9.68 47.75
CA THR A 51 -2.79 9.98 47.38
C THR A 51 -3.00 11.47 47.15
N GLU A 52 -3.04 11.90 45.88
CA GLU A 52 -3.23 13.32 45.53
C GLU A 52 -4.61 13.63 44.90
N ALA A 53 -4.86 14.91 44.64
CA ALA A 53 -6.19 15.42 44.30
C ALA A 53 -6.70 14.91 42.94
N ALA A 54 -8.03 14.93 42.73
CA ALA A 54 -8.63 14.42 41.50
C ALA A 54 -8.14 15.20 40.26
N ALA A 55 -7.20 14.61 39.52
CA ALA A 55 -6.57 15.22 38.35
C ALA A 55 -7.57 15.52 37.23
N ILE A 56 -7.48 16.74 36.68
CA ILE A 56 -8.41 17.28 35.70
C ILE A 56 -7.82 17.13 34.28
N GLY A 57 -8.64 16.66 33.33
CA GLY A 57 -8.27 16.60 31.92
C GLY A 57 -7.09 15.66 31.66
N LEU A 58 -6.05 16.11 30.94
CA LEU A 58 -4.86 15.33 30.58
C LEU A 58 -3.71 15.36 31.59
N THR A 59 -3.84 16.11 32.69
CA THR A 59 -2.84 16.18 33.77
C THR A 59 -2.56 14.78 34.33
N GLU A 60 -1.30 14.43 34.61
CA GLU A 60 -0.83 13.09 35.01
C GLU A 60 -0.95 11.97 33.94
N ILE A 61 -1.60 12.22 32.79
CA ILE A 61 -1.68 11.26 31.67
C ILE A 61 -0.59 11.52 30.63
N LEU A 62 -0.30 12.80 30.36
CA LEU A 62 0.80 13.21 29.51
C LEU A 62 2.13 13.31 30.29
N PRO A 63 3.28 13.12 29.63
CA PRO A 63 4.57 13.41 30.25
C PRO A 63 4.71 14.91 30.56
N SER A 64 5.44 15.24 31.63
CA SER A 64 5.68 16.62 32.09
C SER A 64 6.60 17.45 31.20
N GLU A 65 7.19 16.84 30.17
CA GLU A 65 8.11 17.47 29.21
C GLU A 65 7.72 17.02 27.80
N ALA A 66 8.00 17.87 26.81
CA ALA A 66 7.76 17.54 25.41
C ALA A 66 8.55 16.28 25.00
N PRO A 67 7.92 15.26 24.39
CA PRO A 67 8.61 14.04 23.99
C PRO A 67 9.69 14.27 22.93
N ALA A 68 10.64 13.33 22.85
CA ALA A 68 11.72 13.35 21.86
C ALA A 68 11.18 13.47 20.42
N GLY A 69 11.72 14.40 19.63
CA GLY A 69 11.19 14.77 18.32
C GLY A 69 10.31 16.04 18.34
N LEU A 70 9.96 16.55 19.54
CA LEU A 70 9.23 17.80 19.77
C LEU A 70 9.94 18.74 20.77
N GLU A 71 11.24 18.54 21.01
CA GLU A 71 12.03 19.44 21.84
C GLU A 71 12.33 20.75 21.06
N TYR A 72 12.69 21.84 21.75
CA TYR A 72 13.02 23.12 21.08
C TYR A 72 14.12 22.96 20.02
N GLU A 73 15.11 22.09 20.26
CA GLU A 73 16.15 21.75 19.28
C GLU A 73 15.59 21.09 18.00
N ASP A 74 14.48 20.35 18.08
CA ASP A 74 13.82 19.76 16.90
C ASP A 74 13.15 20.83 16.04
N PHE A 75 12.42 21.77 16.65
CA PHE A 75 11.80 22.89 15.94
C PHE A 75 12.83 23.83 15.30
N SER A 76 13.97 24.06 15.95
CA SER A 76 15.06 24.92 15.42
C SER A 76 15.62 24.48 14.06
N LYS A 77 15.32 23.25 13.61
CA LYS A 77 15.64 22.73 12.27
C LYS A 77 14.82 23.39 11.15
N LEU A 78 13.80 24.18 11.49
CA LEU A 78 12.98 24.97 10.56
C LEU A 78 13.53 26.40 10.46
N ASP A 79 14.64 26.54 9.75
CA ASP A 79 15.45 27.76 9.74
C ASP A 79 14.99 28.85 8.74
N GLY A 80 15.71 29.98 8.76
CA GLY A 80 15.53 31.10 7.85
C GLY A 80 14.16 31.76 8.00
N ASN A 81 13.33 31.72 6.95
CA ASN A 81 12.00 32.35 6.99
C ASN A 81 11.02 31.67 7.97
N TRP A 82 11.40 30.53 8.57
CA TRP A 82 10.59 29.79 9.54
C TRP A 82 11.08 29.97 10.98
N GLU A 83 12.23 30.61 11.22
CA GLU A 83 12.90 30.71 12.53
C GLU A 83 11.95 31.18 13.63
N THR A 84 11.41 32.40 13.55
CA THR A 84 10.46 32.94 14.53
C THR A 84 9.19 32.09 14.69
N TRP A 85 8.65 31.55 13.60
CA TRP A 85 7.46 30.68 13.67
C TRP A 85 7.78 29.37 14.40
N SER A 86 8.99 28.84 14.24
CA SER A 86 9.45 27.60 14.86
C SER A 86 9.69 27.78 16.35
N GLU A 87 10.25 28.92 16.77
CA GLU A 87 10.42 29.29 18.18
C GLU A 87 9.08 29.43 18.89
N GLU A 88 8.14 30.22 18.32
CA GLU A 88 6.77 30.34 18.85
C GLU A 88 6.07 28.98 18.95
N THR A 89 6.24 28.10 17.95
CA THR A 89 5.58 26.80 17.93
C THR A 89 6.20 25.84 18.96
N ALA A 90 7.52 25.90 19.16
CA ALA A 90 8.21 25.14 20.20
C ALA A 90 7.78 25.58 21.60
N GLU A 91 7.62 26.88 21.83
CA GLU A 91 7.12 27.44 23.10
C GLU A 91 5.69 26.94 23.37
N ILE A 92 4.77 27.10 22.42
CA ILE A 92 3.37 26.62 22.54
C ILE A 92 3.29 25.11 22.83
N VAL A 93 4.12 24.30 22.16
CA VAL A 93 4.15 22.84 22.39
C VAL A 93 4.78 22.51 23.74
N GLY A 94 5.85 23.20 24.15
CA GLY A 94 6.47 23.05 25.46
C GLY A 94 5.52 23.41 26.61
N GLU A 95 4.81 24.53 26.50
CA GLU A 95 3.79 24.96 27.47
C GLU A 95 2.65 23.94 27.61
N PHE A 96 2.21 23.30 26.51
CA PHE A 96 1.16 22.28 26.57
C PHE A 96 1.54 21.05 27.41
N TYR A 97 2.82 20.64 27.41
CA TYR A 97 3.31 19.53 28.24
C TYR A 97 3.71 19.95 29.66
N ALA A 98 4.30 21.13 29.82
CA ALA A 98 4.85 21.60 31.09
C ALA A 98 3.83 22.30 32.01
N ALA A 99 2.62 22.60 31.53
CA ALA A 99 1.63 23.34 32.32
C ALA A 99 0.92 22.46 33.36
N GLU A 100 1.38 22.56 34.60
CA GLU A 100 0.68 22.09 35.80
C GLU A 100 -0.70 22.79 35.96
N ASP A 101 -1.67 22.10 36.55
CA ASP A 101 -3.01 22.60 36.89
C ASP A 101 -3.84 23.24 35.74
N GLN A 102 -3.67 22.78 34.49
CA GLN A 102 -4.61 23.17 33.42
C GLN A 102 -5.99 22.53 33.60
N ASP A 103 -7.04 23.35 33.57
CA ASP A 103 -8.41 22.87 33.38
C ASP A 103 -8.65 22.41 31.92
N VAL A 104 -9.72 21.64 31.71
CA VAL A 104 -10.09 21.09 30.40
C VAL A 104 -10.26 22.18 29.33
N ALA A 105 -10.76 23.37 29.69
CA ALA A 105 -10.99 24.44 28.71
C ALA A 105 -9.66 25.02 28.20
N LYS A 106 -8.67 25.21 29.08
CA LYS A 106 -7.31 25.62 28.70
C LYS A 106 -6.57 24.56 27.89
N GLN A 107 -6.76 23.29 28.22
CA GLN A 107 -6.19 22.19 27.42
C GLN A 107 -6.78 22.19 25.99
N ARG A 108 -8.10 22.41 25.86
CA ARG A 108 -8.76 22.56 24.54
C ARG A 108 -8.27 23.79 23.77
N GLU A 109 -8.05 24.93 24.44
CA GLU A 109 -7.49 26.14 23.83
C GLU A 109 -6.04 25.92 23.34
N SER A 110 -5.22 25.25 24.15
CA SER A 110 -3.83 24.88 23.81
C SER A 110 -3.78 23.94 22.60
N LEU A 111 -4.61 22.88 22.61
CA LEU A 111 -4.74 21.95 21.47
C LEU A 111 -5.21 22.68 20.20
N ALA A 112 -6.16 23.61 20.29
CA ALA A 112 -6.61 24.42 19.16
C ALA A 112 -5.50 25.32 18.59
N SER A 113 -4.69 25.96 19.45
CA SER A 113 -3.50 26.72 19.03
C SER A 113 -2.50 25.84 18.26
N ILE A 114 -2.21 24.64 18.79
CA ILE A 114 -1.31 23.68 18.12
C ILE A 114 -1.90 23.18 16.78
N ARG A 115 -3.22 23.01 16.68
CA ARG A 115 -3.92 22.69 15.41
C ARG A 115 -3.72 23.77 14.34
N GLU A 116 -3.74 25.05 14.69
CA GLU A 116 -3.45 26.15 13.73
C GLU A 116 -2.00 26.10 13.23
N ARG A 117 -1.05 25.75 14.10
CA ARG A 117 0.37 25.54 13.72
C ARG A 117 0.51 24.33 12.80
N LEU A 118 -0.09 23.18 13.15
CA LEU A 118 -0.14 21.98 12.31
C LEU A 118 -0.72 22.27 10.91
N GLN A 119 -1.83 22.99 10.83
CA GLN A 119 -2.45 23.37 9.55
C GLN A 119 -1.50 24.22 8.67
N THR A 120 -0.68 25.07 9.31
CA THR A 120 0.35 25.88 8.63
C THR A 120 1.46 24.99 8.05
N MET A 121 1.88 23.94 8.77
CA MET A 121 2.84 22.96 8.27
C MET A 121 2.27 22.17 7.07
N GLU A 122 1.02 21.72 7.14
CA GLU A 122 0.37 20.96 6.05
C GLU A 122 0.25 21.76 4.75
N ASN A 123 -0.21 23.01 4.86
CA ASN A 123 -0.27 23.95 3.74
C ASN A 123 1.11 24.14 3.10
N SER A 124 2.16 24.07 3.90
CA SER A 124 3.55 24.27 3.47
C SER A 124 4.17 23.00 2.87
N LEU A 125 3.84 21.82 3.40
CA LEU A 125 4.20 20.51 2.81
C LEU A 125 3.56 20.29 1.44
N ALA A 126 2.39 20.89 1.18
CA ALA A 126 1.72 20.89 -0.12
C ALA A 126 2.33 21.89 -1.13
N ASP A 127 3.02 22.93 -0.67
CA ASP A 127 3.58 23.99 -1.51
C ASP A 127 5.03 23.70 -1.95
N LYS A 128 5.26 23.72 -3.26
CA LYS A 128 6.58 23.50 -3.88
C LYS A 128 7.62 24.55 -3.48
N ARG A 129 7.22 25.70 -2.93
CA ARG A 129 8.13 26.76 -2.44
C ARG A 129 8.94 26.31 -1.22
N TYR A 130 8.38 25.48 -0.34
CA TYR A 130 9.07 25.01 0.87
C TYR A 130 9.82 23.70 0.67
N ARG A 131 10.24 23.40 -0.57
CA ARG A 131 10.85 22.10 -0.89
C ARG A 131 12.16 21.83 -0.16
N SER A 132 12.90 22.87 0.23
CA SER A 132 14.11 22.77 1.07
C SER A 132 13.82 22.37 2.51
N LEU A 133 12.67 22.78 3.06
CA LEU A 133 12.23 22.47 4.43
C LEU A 133 11.33 21.23 4.48
N TRP A 134 11.10 20.55 3.35
CA TRP A 134 10.13 19.47 3.28
C TRP A 134 10.48 18.31 4.21
N ASP A 135 11.76 17.95 4.32
CA ASP A 135 12.25 16.87 5.19
C ASP A 135 12.05 17.20 6.70
N PRO A 136 12.55 18.32 7.26
CA PRO A 136 12.31 18.67 8.66
C PRO A 136 10.82 18.95 8.97
N LEU A 137 10.07 19.60 8.08
CA LEU A 137 8.62 19.79 8.25
C LEU A 137 7.88 18.45 8.35
N THR A 138 8.25 17.47 7.51
CA THR A 138 7.62 16.13 7.49
C THR A 138 7.87 15.38 8.79
N THR A 139 9.08 15.46 9.34
CA THR A 139 9.45 14.85 10.61
C THR A 139 8.66 15.48 11.77
N ILE A 140 8.74 16.81 11.94
CA ILE A 140 8.12 17.49 13.08
C ILE A 140 6.60 17.40 13.03
N HIS A 141 5.97 17.63 11.85
CA HIS A 141 4.53 17.45 11.67
C HIS A 141 4.12 16.02 12.02
N GLY A 142 4.90 15.03 11.59
CA GLY A 142 4.69 13.62 11.88
C GLY A 142 4.68 13.31 13.38
N HIS A 143 5.67 13.77 14.15
CA HIS A 143 5.70 13.54 15.61
C HIS A 143 4.59 14.29 16.35
N LEU A 144 4.27 15.51 15.91
CA LEU A 144 3.30 16.39 16.57
C LEU A 144 1.86 15.92 16.34
N ILE A 145 1.46 15.67 15.08
CA ILE A 145 0.07 15.32 14.73
C ILE A 145 -0.41 14.06 15.47
N ARG A 146 0.46 13.06 15.62
CA ARG A 146 0.13 11.80 16.31
C ARG A 146 -0.20 12.00 17.79
N ARG A 147 0.60 12.82 18.47
CA ARG A 147 0.46 13.11 19.89
C ARG A 147 -0.75 14.00 20.15
N ILE A 148 -1.01 14.97 19.28
CA ILE A 148 -2.16 15.88 19.37
C ILE A 148 -3.47 15.15 19.06
N ASP A 149 -3.52 14.28 18.05
CA ASP A 149 -4.68 13.42 17.78
C ASP A 149 -4.96 12.48 18.95
N LEU A 150 -3.92 11.90 19.57
CA LEU A 150 -4.08 11.05 20.75
C LEU A 150 -4.56 11.86 21.96
N ALA A 151 -3.95 13.01 22.25
CA ALA A 151 -4.36 13.90 23.34
C ALA A 151 -5.82 14.35 23.21
N GLU A 152 -6.26 14.78 22.02
CA GLU A 152 -7.66 15.10 21.75
C GLU A 152 -8.58 13.90 21.95
N ALA A 153 -8.21 12.71 21.46
CA ALA A 153 -9.01 11.50 21.63
C ALA A 153 -9.11 11.06 23.11
N MET A 154 -8.05 11.26 23.91
CA MET A 154 -8.06 11.03 25.36
C MET A 154 -8.97 12.01 26.08
N LEU A 155 -8.85 13.30 25.79
CA LEU A 155 -9.67 14.34 26.40
C LEU A 155 -11.16 14.19 26.02
N ASP A 156 -11.44 13.89 24.75
CA ASP A 156 -12.77 13.50 24.27
C ASP A 156 -13.35 12.33 25.07
N THR A 157 -12.53 11.29 25.33
CA THR A 157 -12.95 10.07 26.01
C THR A 157 -13.24 10.30 27.49
N LEU A 158 -12.47 11.17 28.16
CA LEU A 158 -12.69 11.57 29.54
C LEU A 158 -13.94 12.45 29.70
N GLU A 159 -14.27 13.29 28.70
CA GLU A 159 -15.50 14.10 28.68
C GLU A 159 -16.77 13.29 28.28
N LEU A 160 -16.67 11.98 28.03
CA LEU A 160 -17.83 11.14 27.72
C LEU A 160 -18.62 10.77 28.98
N THR A 161 -19.84 11.29 29.09
CA THR A 161 -20.82 10.73 30.05
C THR A 161 -21.42 9.43 29.52
N PRO A 162 -21.49 8.35 30.33
CA PRO A 162 -22.10 7.07 29.93
C PRO A 162 -23.53 7.21 29.36
N GLU A 163 -24.33 8.13 29.90
CA GLU A 163 -25.70 8.40 29.46
C GLU A 163 -25.75 8.92 28.02
N LYS A 164 -24.86 9.86 27.67
CA LYS A 164 -24.79 10.47 26.33
C LYS A 164 -24.32 9.46 25.29
N VAL A 165 -23.40 8.57 25.66
CA VAL A 165 -22.91 7.51 24.77
C VAL A 165 -23.96 6.41 24.60
N ARG A 166 -24.63 5.98 25.67
CA ARG A 166 -25.78 5.08 25.61
C ARG A 166 -26.87 5.64 24.70
N GLN A 167 -27.21 6.92 24.85
CA GLN A 167 -28.20 7.57 23.98
C GLN A 167 -27.74 7.58 22.51
N SER A 168 -26.50 8.00 22.24
CA SER A 168 -25.94 8.02 20.88
C SER A 168 -25.93 6.64 20.22
N ARG A 169 -25.66 5.57 20.99
CA ARG A 169 -25.73 4.17 20.52
C ARG A 169 -27.16 3.73 20.20
N LEU A 170 -28.13 4.13 21.02
CA LEU A 170 -29.55 3.85 20.80
C LEU A 170 -30.10 4.61 19.58
N ASP A 171 -29.71 5.88 19.41
CA ASP A 171 -30.08 6.70 18.25
C ASP A 171 -29.49 6.11 16.95
N ALA A 172 -28.24 5.62 16.99
CA ALA A 172 -27.61 4.91 15.88
C ALA A 172 -28.30 3.58 15.57
N ALA A 173 -28.64 2.78 16.58
CA ALA A 173 -29.38 1.53 16.39
C ALA A 173 -30.79 1.79 15.81
N GLY A 174 -31.48 2.83 16.27
CA GLY A 174 -32.80 3.22 15.74
C GLY A 174 -32.74 3.77 14.32
N SER A 175 -31.65 4.47 13.98
CA SER A 175 -31.31 4.85 12.61
C SER A 175 -31.07 3.62 11.72
N GLY A 176 -30.47 2.56 12.27
CA GLY A 176 -30.34 1.25 11.63
C GLY A 176 -31.71 0.61 11.32
N VAL A 177 -32.62 0.58 12.30
CA VAL A 177 -33.99 0.04 12.13
C VAL A 177 -34.77 0.82 11.06
N THR A 178 -34.73 2.15 11.09
CA THR A 178 -35.43 2.99 10.08
C THR A 178 -34.81 2.85 8.69
N THR A 179 -33.49 2.72 8.57
CA THR A 179 -32.80 2.46 7.30
C THR A 179 -33.18 1.09 6.73
N ALA A 180 -33.22 0.05 7.57
CA ALA A 180 -33.64 -1.29 7.16
C ALA A 180 -35.12 -1.32 6.72
N LEU A 181 -36.00 -0.61 7.42
CA LEU A 181 -37.41 -0.44 7.02
C LEU A 181 -37.55 0.28 5.67
N ALA A 182 -36.78 1.34 5.42
CA ALA A 182 -36.81 2.05 4.14
C ALA A 182 -36.29 1.19 2.96
N ALA A 183 -35.26 0.36 3.21
CA ALA A 183 -34.78 -0.61 2.24
C ALA A 183 -35.84 -1.71 1.95
N LEU A 184 -36.50 -2.20 3.00
CA LEU A 184 -37.57 -3.19 2.90
C LEU A 184 -38.80 -2.65 2.16
N ASP A 185 -39.28 -1.44 2.47
CA ASP A 185 -40.39 -0.81 1.76
C ASP A 185 -40.08 -0.65 0.26
N LYS A 186 -38.92 -0.07 -0.07
CA LYS A 186 -38.44 0.06 -1.45
C LYS A 186 -38.41 -1.29 -2.17
N ARG A 187 -38.04 -2.37 -1.48
CA ARG A 187 -38.08 -3.74 -2.02
C ARG A 187 -39.51 -4.25 -2.20
N LEU A 188 -40.37 -4.11 -1.20
CA LEU A 188 -41.76 -4.56 -1.23
C LEU A 188 -42.59 -3.86 -2.32
N GLN A 189 -42.32 -2.59 -2.61
CA GLN A 189 -42.94 -1.86 -3.73
C GLN A 189 -42.64 -2.48 -5.11
N THR A 190 -41.54 -3.23 -5.26
CA THR A 190 -41.21 -3.95 -6.52
C THR A 190 -41.93 -5.29 -6.67
N ILE A 191 -42.69 -5.73 -5.66
CA ILE A 191 -43.32 -7.05 -5.60
C ILE A 191 -44.84 -6.89 -5.61
N PRO A 192 -45.59 -7.56 -6.52
CA PRO A 192 -47.05 -7.57 -6.48
C PRO A 192 -47.58 -8.06 -5.12
N GLY A 193 -48.36 -7.23 -4.42
CA GLY A 193 -48.86 -7.51 -3.08
C GLY A 193 -47.85 -7.31 -1.93
N GLY A 194 -46.59 -6.97 -2.23
CA GLY A 194 -45.53 -6.74 -1.24
C GLY A 194 -45.88 -5.73 -0.13
N PRO A 195 -46.49 -4.55 -0.43
CA PRO A 195 -46.83 -3.57 0.59
C PRO A 195 -47.76 -4.06 1.71
N ALA A 196 -48.50 -5.17 1.50
CA ALA A 196 -49.32 -5.79 2.55
C ALA A 196 -48.50 -6.36 3.73
N TRP A 197 -47.17 -6.49 3.59
CA TRP A 197 -46.27 -6.89 4.68
C TRP A 197 -45.88 -5.75 5.62
N LEU A 198 -46.01 -4.48 5.22
CA LEU A 198 -45.63 -3.34 6.06
C LEU A 198 -46.44 -3.27 7.39
N PRO A 199 -47.76 -3.54 7.42
CA PRO A 199 -48.50 -3.69 8.67
C PRO A 199 -48.11 -4.93 9.49
N VAL A 200 -47.65 -6.01 8.85
CA VAL A 200 -47.26 -7.26 9.53
C VAL A 200 -46.02 -7.03 10.39
N VAL A 201 -45.04 -6.29 9.86
CA VAL A 201 -43.81 -5.84 10.55
C VAL A 201 -44.01 -4.53 11.33
N LYS A 202 -45.24 -3.99 11.40
CA LYS A 202 -45.58 -2.75 12.11
C LYS A 202 -44.73 -1.53 11.68
N ALA A 203 -44.44 -1.38 10.39
CA ALA A 203 -43.50 -0.37 9.88
C ALA A 203 -43.77 1.07 10.38
N ASP A 204 -45.03 1.53 10.31
CA ASP A 204 -45.42 2.88 10.77
C ASP A 204 -45.25 3.09 12.29
N GLU A 205 -45.42 2.02 13.08
CA GLU A 205 -45.27 2.05 14.54
C GLU A 205 -43.78 2.11 14.92
N LEU A 206 -42.95 1.30 14.24
CA LEU A 206 -41.50 1.33 14.41
C LEU A 206 -40.90 2.68 14.00
N ILE A 207 -41.29 3.24 12.84
CA ILE A 207 -40.81 4.55 12.40
C ILE A 207 -41.13 5.63 13.45
N LYS A 208 -42.36 5.65 13.99
CA LYS A 208 -42.75 6.61 15.04
C LYS A 208 -41.96 6.44 16.34
N LEU A 209 -41.71 5.19 16.77
CA LEU A 209 -40.93 4.89 17.97
C LEU A 209 -39.47 5.34 17.83
N MET A 210 -38.86 5.13 16.66
CA MET A 210 -37.46 5.53 16.41
C MET A 210 -37.30 7.04 16.16
N GLN A 211 -38.36 7.75 15.76
CA GLN A 211 -38.33 9.21 15.56
C GLN A 211 -38.53 10.02 16.85
N ASN A 212 -39.16 9.45 17.87
CA ASN A 212 -39.37 10.11 19.18
C ASN A 212 -39.02 9.15 20.34
N PRO A 213 -37.73 8.88 20.60
CA PRO A 213 -37.30 7.96 21.65
C PRO A 213 -37.42 8.58 23.06
N THR A 214 -38.64 8.90 23.49
CA THR A 214 -38.92 9.47 24.83
C THR A 214 -38.64 8.49 25.98
N ASP A 215 -38.61 7.19 25.70
CA ASP A 215 -38.03 6.14 26.54
C ASP A 215 -37.65 4.95 25.65
N ALA A 216 -36.38 4.54 25.65
CA ALA A 216 -35.91 3.40 24.86
C ALA A 216 -36.55 2.07 25.31
N LYS A 217 -36.84 1.91 26.60
CA LYS A 217 -37.49 0.69 27.14
C LYS A 217 -38.95 0.57 26.72
N ALA A 218 -39.63 1.69 26.43
CA ALA A 218 -41.00 1.69 25.91
C ALA A 218 -41.12 1.09 24.48
N ALA A 219 -40.04 1.09 23.69
CA ALA A 219 -40.02 0.48 22.35
C ALA A 219 -39.83 -1.05 22.37
N LEU A 220 -39.25 -1.62 23.45
CA LEU A 220 -38.92 -3.05 23.55
C LEU A 220 -40.09 -4.00 23.25
N PRO A 221 -41.32 -3.82 23.79
CA PRO A 221 -42.41 -4.77 23.54
C PRO A 221 -42.80 -4.87 22.06
N VAL A 222 -42.67 -3.76 21.32
CA VAL A 222 -43.00 -3.70 19.89
C VAL A 222 -41.89 -4.32 19.06
N LEU A 223 -40.64 -3.94 19.34
CA LEU A 223 -39.45 -4.44 18.66
C LEU A 223 -39.31 -5.96 18.84
N THR A 224 -39.38 -6.47 20.07
CA THR A 224 -39.31 -7.91 20.35
C THR A 224 -40.45 -8.69 19.69
N ALA A 225 -41.67 -8.15 19.66
CA ALA A 225 -42.79 -8.79 18.97
C ALA A 225 -42.60 -8.85 17.44
N VAL A 226 -41.99 -7.84 16.82
CA VAL A 226 -41.65 -7.87 15.39
C VAL A 226 -40.48 -8.82 15.12
N HIS A 227 -39.44 -8.80 15.96
CA HIS A 227 -38.31 -9.72 15.85
C HIS A 227 -38.76 -11.19 15.90
N VAL A 228 -39.62 -11.56 16.86
CA VAL A 228 -40.19 -12.92 16.97
C VAL A 228 -41.00 -13.28 15.72
N LYS A 229 -41.78 -12.36 15.14
CA LYS A 229 -42.51 -12.62 13.88
C LYS A 229 -41.60 -12.83 12.66
N LEU A 230 -40.44 -12.18 12.63
CA LEU A 230 -39.47 -12.31 11.53
C LEU A 230 -38.60 -13.58 11.66
N THR A 231 -38.40 -14.08 12.88
CA THR A 231 -37.46 -15.17 13.17
C THR A 231 -38.14 -16.50 13.50
N ASN A 232 -39.34 -16.51 14.07
CA ASN A 232 -40.10 -17.74 14.29
C ASN A 232 -40.86 -18.13 13.01
N THR A 233 -40.30 -19.08 12.27
CA THR A 233 -40.86 -19.56 11.01
C THR A 233 -41.52 -20.94 11.10
N GLU A 234 -41.78 -21.46 12.30
CA GLU A 234 -42.28 -22.85 12.50
C GLU A 234 -43.66 -23.09 11.88
N SER A 235 -44.51 -22.08 11.87
CA SER A 235 -45.88 -22.12 11.33
C SER A 235 -46.01 -21.70 9.86
N LEU A 236 -44.89 -21.42 9.19
CA LEU A 236 -44.86 -20.90 7.82
C LEU A 236 -44.58 -21.98 6.77
N ASP A 237 -45.09 -21.76 5.56
CA ASP A 237 -44.75 -22.61 4.41
C ASP A 237 -43.35 -22.30 3.82
N GLU A 238 -42.84 -23.17 2.95
CA GLU A 238 -41.49 -23.02 2.36
C GLU A 238 -41.34 -21.79 1.45
N ALA A 239 -42.42 -21.30 0.83
CA ALA A 239 -42.37 -20.08 0.03
C ALA A 239 -42.29 -18.84 0.94
N GLN A 240 -43.04 -18.83 2.05
CA GLN A 240 -43.00 -17.80 3.08
C GLN A 240 -41.65 -17.76 3.79
N LYS A 241 -41.07 -18.91 4.18
CA LYS A 241 -39.71 -19.02 4.73
C LYS A 241 -38.67 -18.42 3.78
N LYS A 242 -38.72 -18.80 2.50
CA LYS A 242 -37.81 -18.27 1.47
C LYS A 242 -37.99 -16.76 1.24
N PHE A 243 -39.20 -16.23 1.44
CA PHE A 243 -39.49 -14.81 1.31
C PHE A 243 -38.94 -13.98 2.49
N LEU A 244 -39.17 -14.43 3.72
CA LEU A 244 -38.59 -13.83 4.93
C LEU A 244 -37.07 -14.01 5.02
N GLY A 245 -36.52 -15.03 4.38
CA GLY A 245 -35.08 -15.23 4.22
C GLY A 245 -34.39 -14.29 3.21
N SER A 246 -35.08 -13.26 2.70
CA SER A 246 -34.43 -12.26 1.83
C SER A 246 -33.55 -11.29 2.63
N PRO A 247 -32.49 -10.72 2.01
CA PRO A 247 -31.54 -9.85 2.70
C PRO A 247 -32.18 -8.67 3.42
N GLU A 248 -33.28 -8.12 2.89
CA GLU A 248 -33.96 -6.94 3.44
C GLU A 248 -34.72 -7.26 4.74
N PHE A 249 -35.38 -8.43 4.82
CA PHE A 249 -36.01 -8.90 6.06
C PHE A 249 -34.97 -9.34 7.11
N GLN A 250 -33.86 -9.96 6.68
CA GLN A 250 -32.75 -10.32 7.57
C GLN A 250 -32.06 -9.07 8.14
N ALA A 251 -31.83 -8.04 7.33
CA ALA A 251 -31.29 -6.76 7.79
C ALA A 251 -32.22 -6.07 8.81
N LEU A 252 -33.54 -6.11 8.58
CA LEU A 252 -34.51 -5.59 9.54
C LEU A 252 -34.45 -6.38 10.87
N ALA A 253 -34.50 -7.71 10.82
CA ALA A 253 -34.41 -8.55 12.02
C ALA A 253 -33.11 -8.27 12.81
N ALA A 254 -31.96 -8.21 12.13
CA ALA A 254 -30.66 -7.91 12.74
C ALA A 254 -30.62 -6.50 13.38
N SER A 255 -31.15 -5.48 12.70
CA SER A 255 -31.21 -4.11 13.25
C SER A 255 -32.10 -4.01 14.50
N ILE A 256 -33.21 -4.74 14.53
CA ILE A 256 -34.11 -4.82 15.69
C ILE A 256 -33.42 -5.54 16.85
N ALA A 257 -32.74 -6.67 16.58
CA ALA A 257 -32.01 -7.42 17.59
C ALA A 257 -30.90 -6.58 18.23
N GLU A 258 -30.15 -5.81 17.44
CA GLU A 258 -29.13 -4.89 17.95
C GLU A 258 -29.77 -3.79 18.82
N TYR A 259 -30.88 -3.16 18.40
CA TYR A 259 -31.55 -2.15 19.24
C TYR A 259 -32.01 -2.72 20.59
N VAL A 260 -32.64 -3.91 20.58
CA VAL A 260 -33.09 -4.59 21.81
C VAL A 260 -31.89 -4.84 22.72
N LYS A 261 -30.83 -5.44 22.19
CA LYS A 261 -29.57 -5.68 22.91
C LYS A 261 -28.99 -4.39 23.51
N ARG A 262 -28.89 -3.29 22.76
CA ARG A 262 -28.40 -1.98 23.26
C ARG A 262 -29.29 -1.34 24.32
N THR A 263 -30.56 -1.70 24.38
CA THR A 263 -31.50 -1.21 25.41
C THR A 263 -31.41 -2.05 26.69
N GLU A 264 -30.99 -3.30 26.57
CA GLU A 264 -30.80 -4.26 27.68
C GLU A 264 -29.35 -4.28 28.22
N GLU A 265 -28.37 -3.74 27.46
CA GLU A 265 -26.98 -3.56 27.91
C GLU A 265 -26.89 -2.57 29.10
N GLU A 266 -26.81 -3.11 30.32
CA GLU A 266 -26.41 -2.35 31.52
C GLU A 266 -24.88 -2.14 31.50
N HIS A 267 -24.45 -0.88 31.40
CA HIS A 267 -23.05 -0.51 31.57
C HIS A 267 -22.74 -0.30 33.06
N PRO A 268 -21.62 -0.84 33.58
CA PRO A 268 -21.17 -0.50 34.93
C PRO A 268 -20.86 1.00 35.04
N PRO A 269 -20.88 1.57 36.25
CA PRO A 269 -20.43 2.95 36.45
C PRO A 269 -18.98 3.11 35.97
N LEU A 270 -18.68 4.26 35.37
CA LEU A 270 -17.35 4.59 34.86
C LEU A 270 -16.34 4.62 36.01
N ASP A 271 -15.34 3.75 35.95
CA ASP A 271 -14.18 3.78 36.84
C ASP A 271 -13.15 4.75 36.24
N GLU A 272 -13.39 6.05 36.44
CA GLU A 272 -12.59 7.11 35.84
C GLU A 272 -11.13 7.03 36.26
N ALA A 273 -10.84 6.70 37.53
CA ALA A 273 -9.48 6.54 38.03
C ALA A 273 -8.69 5.46 37.25
N LYS A 274 -9.27 4.26 37.07
CA LYS A 274 -8.62 3.22 36.25
C LYS A 274 -8.55 3.58 34.77
N LEU A 275 -9.51 4.34 34.24
CA LEU A 275 -9.43 4.81 32.86
C LEU A 275 -8.23 5.77 32.70
N ARG A 276 -7.99 6.69 33.64
CA ARG A 276 -6.82 7.58 33.62
C ARG A 276 -5.51 6.80 33.71
N GLU A 277 -5.42 5.82 34.61
CA GLU A 277 -4.26 4.91 34.76
C GLU A 277 -3.92 4.21 33.44
N GLU A 278 -4.90 3.60 32.78
CA GLU A 278 -4.69 2.89 31.51
C GLU A 278 -4.41 3.84 30.33
N LEU A 279 -4.91 5.08 30.36
CA LEU A 279 -4.54 6.12 29.39
C LEU A 279 -3.08 6.56 29.57
N ALA A 280 -2.60 6.72 30.80
CA ALA A 280 -1.20 7.03 31.08
C ALA A 280 -0.27 5.89 30.64
N LEU A 281 -0.61 4.63 30.95
CA LEU A 281 0.12 3.45 30.48
C LEU A 281 0.13 3.33 28.94
N LEU A 282 -0.96 3.72 28.27
CA LEU A 282 -0.99 3.78 26.80
C LEU A 282 -0.01 4.84 26.26
N VAL A 283 0.04 6.03 26.86
CA VAL A 283 0.99 7.09 26.47
C VAL A 283 2.43 6.63 26.70
N GLU A 284 2.75 6.10 27.87
CA GLU A 284 4.09 5.56 28.17
C GLU A 284 4.49 4.45 27.18
N GLY A 285 3.56 3.55 26.85
CA GLY A 285 3.76 2.49 25.86
C GLY A 285 4.01 3.03 24.46
N VAL A 286 3.25 4.03 24.00
CA VAL A 286 3.43 4.68 22.69
C VAL A 286 4.77 5.42 22.61
N GLU A 287 5.13 6.20 23.63
CA GLU A 287 6.40 6.93 23.67
C GLU A 287 7.61 5.99 23.74
N SER A 288 7.50 4.91 24.53
CA SER A 288 8.50 3.84 24.58
C SER A 288 8.66 3.12 23.25
N PHE A 289 7.56 2.96 22.50
CA PHE A 289 7.57 2.40 21.16
C PHE A 289 8.24 3.34 20.15
N GLU A 290 7.89 4.63 20.08
CA GLU A 290 8.56 5.58 19.17
C GLU A 290 10.05 5.72 19.47
N LYS A 291 10.44 5.68 20.76
CA LYS A 291 11.83 5.85 21.21
C LYS A 291 12.71 4.62 20.99
N GLU A 292 12.19 3.40 21.13
CA GLU A 292 13.00 2.18 21.11
C GLU A 292 12.52 1.05 20.17
N GLY A 293 11.30 1.10 19.64
CA GLY A 293 10.73 0.09 18.73
C GLY A 293 10.49 -1.30 19.34
N GLN A 294 10.38 -1.38 20.67
CA GLN A 294 10.41 -2.64 21.42
C GLN A 294 9.07 -3.39 21.48
N LEU A 295 9.10 -4.73 21.41
CA LEU A 295 7.91 -5.57 21.65
C LEU A 295 7.31 -5.47 23.06
N ALA A 296 8.10 -5.06 24.08
CA ALA A 296 7.58 -4.79 25.41
C ALA A 296 6.58 -3.61 25.39
N ALA A 297 6.94 -2.54 24.68
CA ALA A 297 6.09 -1.37 24.48
C ALA A 297 4.82 -1.72 23.66
N VAL A 298 4.97 -2.51 22.58
CA VAL A 298 3.82 -3.05 21.81
C VAL A 298 2.82 -3.77 22.71
N LYS A 299 3.28 -4.67 23.59
CA LYS A 299 2.41 -5.41 24.51
C LYS A 299 1.73 -4.51 25.55
N SER A 300 2.41 -3.46 26.02
CA SER A 300 1.83 -2.45 26.91
C SER A 300 0.68 -1.72 26.19
N VAL A 301 0.94 -1.17 24.99
CA VAL A 301 -0.07 -0.52 24.15
C VAL A 301 -1.30 -1.41 23.91
N GLU A 302 -1.11 -2.67 23.53
CA GLU A 302 -2.23 -3.60 23.33
C GLU A 302 -3.00 -3.93 24.61
N SER A 303 -2.30 -4.07 25.74
CA SER A 303 -2.92 -4.38 27.03
C SER A 303 -3.80 -3.22 27.50
N SER A 304 -3.27 -1.99 27.42
CA SER A 304 -4.02 -0.78 27.80
C SER A 304 -5.16 -0.49 26.83
N LEU A 305 -5.02 -0.72 25.52
CA LEU A 305 -6.17 -0.64 24.60
C LEU A 305 -7.27 -1.65 24.94
N ALA A 306 -6.90 -2.88 25.31
CA ALA A 306 -7.86 -3.90 25.74
C ALA A 306 -8.50 -3.62 27.12
N ALA A 307 -7.88 -2.76 27.94
CA ALA A 307 -8.43 -2.27 29.20
C ALA A 307 -9.32 -1.03 28.99
N ILE A 308 -8.83 -0.01 28.30
CA ILE A 308 -9.57 1.18 27.85
C ILE A 308 -10.86 0.75 27.14
N GLY A 309 -10.80 -0.26 26.25
CA GLY A 309 -11.97 -0.79 25.54
C GLY A 309 -13.07 -1.40 26.42
N LYS A 310 -12.77 -1.69 27.70
CA LYS A 310 -13.73 -2.17 28.72
C LYS A 310 -14.16 -1.07 29.69
N LEU A 311 -13.28 -0.10 29.96
CA LEU A 311 -13.48 0.98 30.93
C LEU A 311 -14.20 2.18 30.32
N SER A 312 -13.83 2.58 29.11
CA SER A 312 -14.33 3.79 28.46
C SER A 312 -15.78 3.62 27.95
N PRO A 313 -16.62 4.68 28.03
CA PRO A 313 -18.02 4.60 27.61
C PRO A 313 -18.23 4.23 26.14
N ASP A 314 -17.32 4.63 25.24
CA ASP A 314 -17.38 4.33 23.80
C ASP A 314 -16.77 2.98 23.41
N ASN A 315 -16.32 2.18 24.39
CA ASN A 315 -15.54 0.95 24.21
C ASN A 315 -14.19 1.21 23.51
N GLY A 316 -13.58 2.37 23.73
CA GLY A 316 -12.25 2.74 23.27
C GLY A 316 -12.20 3.12 21.79
N ALA A 317 -13.35 3.36 21.16
CA ALA A 317 -13.47 3.56 19.72
C ALA A 317 -12.66 4.78 19.22
N ARG A 318 -12.67 5.90 19.96
CA ARG A 318 -11.86 7.09 19.64
C ARG A 318 -10.37 6.82 19.70
N ILE A 319 -9.90 6.25 20.81
CA ILE A 319 -8.48 5.92 21.04
C ILE A 319 -7.99 4.90 20.01
N THR A 320 -8.77 3.82 19.81
CA THR A 320 -8.47 2.78 18.83
C THR A 320 -8.36 3.36 17.42
N ALA A 321 -9.22 4.29 17.01
CA ALA A 321 -9.13 4.92 15.68
C ALA A 321 -7.82 5.71 15.47
N VAL A 322 -7.32 6.39 16.51
CA VAL A 322 -6.02 7.08 16.46
C VAL A 322 -4.88 6.08 16.35
N ILE A 323 -4.90 5.02 17.16
CA ILE A 323 -3.88 3.95 17.09
C ILE A 323 -3.93 3.22 15.74
N GLU A 324 -5.11 2.96 15.18
CA GLU A 324 -5.26 2.38 13.84
C GLU A 324 -4.68 3.28 12.75
N SER A 325 -4.87 4.59 12.86
CA SER A 325 -4.33 5.58 11.93
C SER A 325 -2.79 5.65 11.96
N TYR A 326 -2.18 5.54 13.14
CA TYR A 326 -0.77 5.92 13.33
C TYR A 326 0.18 4.80 13.74
N TYR A 327 -0.32 3.71 14.30
CA TYR A 327 0.49 2.58 14.78
C TYR A 327 -0.02 1.23 14.28
N GLN A 328 -1.15 1.15 13.56
CA GLN A 328 -1.61 -0.08 12.90
C GLN A 328 -2.01 0.14 11.43
N ASN A 329 -1.47 1.16 10.77
CA ASN A 329 -1.74 1.47 9.37
C ASN A 329 -0.90 0.59 8.42
N TYR A 330 -1.02 0.77 7.11
CA TYR A 330 -0.17 0.11 6.12
C TYR A 330 1.31 0.45 6.35
N ASN A 331 2.20 -0.56 6.38
CA ASN A 331 3.66 -0.40 6.54
C ASN A 331 4.45 -0.67 5.25
N PHE A 332 3.78 -1.00 4.15
CA PHE A 332 4.35 -1.10 2.81
C PHE A 332 3.48 -0.36 1.80
N ARG A 333 4.07 0.42 0.90
CA ARG A 333 3.36 1.04 -0.23
C ARG A 333 4.23 1.13 -1.49
N ILE A 334 3.62 0.88 -2.64
CA ILE A 334 4.15 1.18 -3.97
C ILE A 334 3.26 2.23 -4.62
N VAL A 335 3.87 3.24 -5.24
CA VAL A 335 3.21 4.27 -6.06
C VAL A 335 3.83 4.26 -7.45
N ALA A 336 3.09 3.80 -8.46
CA ALA A 336 3.56 3.68 -9.84
C ALA A 336 2.88 4.73 -10.74
N SER A 337 3.66 5.46 -11.52
CA SER A 337 3.12 6.43 -12.50
C SER A 337 2.54 5.74 -13.74
N GLU A 338 1.58 6.39 -14.41
CA GLU A 338 1.05 5.93 -15.70
C GLU A 338 2.14 5.77 -16.76
N GLU A 339 3.10 6.71 -16.83
CA GLU A 339 4.21 6.64 -17.78
C GLU A 339 5.04 5.38 -17.57
N PHE A 340 5.34 5.04 -16.32
CA PHE A 340 6.04 3.81 -15.97
C PHE A 340 5.22 2.57 -16.32
N LEU A 341 3.95 2.51 -15.94
CA LEU A 341 3.09 1.36 -16.22
C LEU A 341 2.93 1.15 -17.73
N SER A 342 2.80 2.24 -18.49
CA SER A 342 2.79 2.22 -19.95
C SER A 342 4.10 1.66 -20.51
N ARG A 343 5.27 2.22 -20.14
CA ARG A 343 6.59 1.69 -20.55
C ARG A 343 6.76 0.21 -20.20
N TYR A 344 6.28 -0.23 -19.04
CA TYR A 344 6.35 -1.63 -18.62
C TYR A 344 5.50 -2.56 -19.49
N VAL A 345 4.30 -2.16 -19.91
CA VAL A 345 3.44 -2.97 -20.81
C VAL A 345 3.65 -2.71 -22.31
N GLU A 346 4.44 -1.71 -22.71
CA GLU A 346 4.57 -1.27 -24.11
C GLU A 346 5.15 -2.33 -25.03
N GLU A 347 4.33 -2.88 -25.92
CA GLU A 347 4.72 -3.83 -26.94
C GLU A 347 4.33 -3.28 -28.32
N THR A 348 5.33 -2.85 -29.09
CA THR A 348 5.13 -2.40 -30.47
C THR A 348 5.28 -3.57 -31.44
N ARG A 349 4.16 -4.12 -31.92
CA ARG A 349 4.12 -5.18 -32.93
C ARG A 349 4.01 -4.63 -34.35
N LYS A 350 4.70 -5.29 -35.29
CA LYS A 350 4.67 -5.00 -36.74
C LYS A 350 4.30 -6.28 -37.49
N GLU A 351 3.14 -6.28 -38.13
CA GLU A 351 2.63 -7.42 -38.89
C GLU A 351 2.54 -7.04 -40.38
N ALA A 352 3.02 -7.92 -41.26
CA ALA A 352 2.90 -7.78 -42.71
C ALA A 352 2.10 -8.95 -43.27
N ASP A 353 1.08 -8.66 -44.08
CA ASP A 353 0.08 -9.64 -44.50
C ASP A 353 -0.44 -9.33 -45.92
N LYS A 354 -1.04 -10.31 -46.59
CA LYS A 354 -1.53 -10.19 -47.97
C LYS A 354 -3.05 -10.06 -48.01
N ILE A 355 -3.52 -9.12 -48.81
CA ILE A 355 -4.94 -8.95 -49.12
C ILE A 355 -5.24 -9.73 -50.40
N ALA A 356 -6.21 -10.65 -50.35
CA ALA A 356 -6.73 -11.39 -51.50
C ALA A 356 -8.18 -11.80 -51.21
N GLU A 357 -9.12 -10.90 -51.49
CA GLU A 357 -10.51 -11.04 -51.02
C GLU A 357 -11.53 -10.29 -51.89
N THR A 358 -12.81 -10.62 -51.74
CA THR A 358 -13.90 -9.90 -52.42
C THR A 358 -14.48 -8.82 -51.51
N VAL A 359 -14.46 -7.57 -51.97
CA VAL A 359 -15.07 -6.40 -51.32
C VAL A 359 -16.22 -5.92 -52.19
N GLN A 360 -17.47 -5.98 -51.68
CA GLN A 360 -18.67 -5.50 -52.39
C GLN A 360 -18.81 -6.06 -53.83
N GLY A 361 -18.48 -7.35 -54.03
CA GLY A 361 -18.50 -8.01 -55.34
C GLY A 361 -17.33 -7.66 -56.28
N THR A 362 -16.32 -6.91 -55.79
CA THR A 362 -15.09 -6.58 -56.50
C THR A 362 -13.93 -7.37 -55.90
N TRP A 363 -13.13 -8.06 -56.71
CA TRP A 363 -11.93 -8.76 -56.22
C TRP A 363 -10.83 -7.75 -55.91
N VAL A 364 -10.23 -7.82 -54.73
CA VAL A 364 -9.20 -6.90 -54.25
C VAL A 364 -7.96 -7.69 -53.86
N THR A 365 -6.80 -7.30 -54.41
CA THR A 365 -5.50 -7.89 -54.08
C THR A 365 -4.53 -6.82 -53.61
N GLY A 366 -3.61 -7.14 -52.70
CA GLY A 366 -2.62 -6.17 -52.23
C GLY A 366 -1.82 -6.66 -51.03
N ASN A 367 -1.15 -5.72 -50.37
CA ASN A 367 -0.41 -5.96 -49.13
C ASN A 367 -0.93 -5.00 -48.03
N GLN A 368 -0.85 -5.44 -46.77
CA GLN A 368 -1.09 -4.62 -45.60
C GLN A 368 0.08 -4.72 -44.62
N ASN A 369 0.40 -3.61 -43.96
CA ASN A 369 1.34 -3.52 -42.86
C ASN A 369 0.63 -2.88 -41.66
N THR A 370 0.47 -3.62 -40.58
CA THR A 370 -0.08 -3.14 -39.31
C THR A 370 1.08 -2.79 -38.37
N THR A 371 0.98 -1.65 -37.69
CA THR A 371 1.81 -1.34 -36.53
C THR A 371 0.89 -0.98 -35.37
N ALA A 372 1.06 -1.63 -34.22
CA ALA A 372 0.24 -1.40 -33.04
C ALA A 372 1.09 -1.44 -31.78
N THR A 373 0.75 -0.60 -30.81
CA THR A 373 1.47 -0.40 -29.56
C THR A 373 0.49 -0.45 -28.39
N THR A 374 0.83 -1.17 -27.32
CA THR A 374 0.06 -1.22 -26.07
C THR A 374 0.49 -0.12 -25.09
N ALA A 375 -0.44 0.38 -24.28
CA ALA A 375 -0.17 1.33 -23.18
C ALA A 375 -1.25 1.25 -22.09
N VAL A 376 -0.99 1.83 -20.91
CA VAL A 376 -1.93 1.95 -19.79
C VAL A 376 -2.52 3.37 -19.75
N ASP A 377 -3.81 3.48 -19.50
CA ASP A 377 -4.56 4.73 -19.31
C ASP A 377 -5.32 4.63 -17.98
N LEU A 378 -4.75 5.19 -16.91
CA LEU A 378 -5.24 5.09 -15.54
C LEU A 378 -6.56 5.86 -15.35
N LYS A 379 -7.40 5.37 -14.44
CA LYS A 379 -8.68 5.98 -14.10
C LYS A 379 -8.77 6.17 -12.59
N LYS A 380 -9.30 7.33 -12.16
CA LYS A 380 -9.55 7.56 -10.74
C LYS A 380 -10.49 6.48 -10.19
N SER A 381 -10.07 5.83 -9.11
CA SER A 381 -10.85 4.87 -8.35
C SER A 381 -10.33 4.81 -6.91
N ASP A 382 -11.22 5.08 -5.95
CA ASP A 382 -10.92 4.99 -4.52
C ASP A 382 -11.17 3.56 -3.98
N ASP A 383 -11.65 2.65 -4.85
CA ASP A 383 -11.90 1.23 -4.58
C ASP A 383 -11.29 0.37 -5.70
N GLY A 384 -10.09 -0.15 -5.47
CA GLY A 384 -9.29 -0.90 -6.45
C GLY A 384 -8.61 0.00 -7.49
N GLY A 385 -7.47 -0.47 -8.00
CA GLY A 385 -6.74 0.19 -9.09
C GLY A 385 -7.42 -0.05 -10.43
N LEU A 386 -7.87 1.01 -11.08
CA LEU A 386 -8.65 0.97 -12.32
C LEU A 386 -7.84 1.57 -13.49
N PHE A 387 -7.78 0.85 -14.60
CA PHE A 387 -7.13 1.34 -15.83
C PHE A 387 -7.75 0.74 -17.09
N ASP A 388 -7.63 1.46 -18.20
CA ASP A 388 -7.83 0.93 -19.53
C ASP A 388 -6.47 0.47 -20.09
N LEU A 389 -6.35 -0.81 -20.42
CA LEU A 389 -5.29 -1.24 -21.33
C LEU A 389 -5.70 -0.80 -22.74
N THR A 390 -4.84 -0.02 -23.40
CA THR A 390 -5.09 0.51 -24.74
C THR A 390 -4.19 -0.18 -25.76
N LEU A 391 -4.71 -0.44 -26.96
CA LEU A 391 -3.96 -0.91 -28.12
C LEU A 391 -4.20 0.09 -29.26
N SER A 392 -3.21 0.93 -29.53
CA SER A 392 -3.27 2.00 -30.52
C SER A 392 -2.43 1.64 -31.74
N GLY A 393 -2.97 1.79 -32.95
CA GLY A 393 -2.26 1.34 -34.15
C GLY A 393 -2.72 1.96 -35.46
N ALA A 394 -2.01 1.61 -36.53
CA ALA A 394 -2.31 1.99 -37.89
C ALA A 394 -2.11 0.80 -38.85
N VAL A 395 -3.10 0.56 -39.71
CA VAL A 395 -3.04 -0.38 -40.83
C VAL A 395 -2.80 0.41 -42.11
N ARG A 396 -1.62 0.22 -42.71
CA ARG A 396 -1.28 0.78 -44.02
C ARG A 396 -1.54 -0.27 -45.10
N THR A 397 -2.29 0.08 -46.14
CA THR A 397 -2.65 -0.85 -47.22
C THR A 397 -2.24 -0.30 -48.58
N ASN A 398 -1.85 -1.19 -49.50
CA ASN A 398 -1.69 -0.86 -50.92
C ASN A 398 -2.40 -1.95 -51.72
N THR A 399 -3.48 -1.58 -52.41
CA THR A 399 -4.44 -2.52 -53.00
C THR A 399 -4.81 -2.18 -54.44
N ILE A 400 -5.19 -3.23 -55.18
CA ILE A 400 -5.68 -3.19 -56.55
C ILE A 400 -7.08 -3.81 -56.55
N ALA A 401 -8.09 -3.00 -56.84
CA ALA A 401 -9.47 -3.44 -57.01
C ALA A 401 -9.75 -3.76 -58.49
N HIS A 402 -10.09 -5.02 -58.77
CA HIS A 402 -10.40 -5.55 -60.11
C HIS A 402 -11.90 -5.43 -60.36
N ALA A 403 -12.34 -4.24 -60.80
CA ALA A 403 -13.73 -3.91 -61.08
C ALA A 403 -14.17 -4.51 -62.42
N ASN A 404 -14.35 -5.84 -62.45
CA ASN A 404 -14.63 -6.62 -63.66
C ASN A 404 -15.87 -6.11 -64.43
N ARG A 405 -16.94 -5.71 -63.73
CA ARG A 405 -18.15 -5.13 -64.37
C ARG A 405 -17.90 -3.78 -65.07
N ALA A 406 -16.83 -3.08 -64.71
CA ALA A 406 -16.42 -1.81 -65.30
C ALA A 406 -15.17 -1.94 -66.20
N ASN A 407 -14.64 -3.15 -66.38
CA ASN A 407 -13.36 -3.42 -67.05
C ASN A 407 -12.22 -2.49 -66.59
N ALA A 408 -12.15 -2.24 -65.28
CA ALA A 408 -11.20 -1.30 -64.69
C ALA A 408 -10.41 -1.92 -63.53
N ARG A 409 -9.16 -1.47 -63.36
CA ARG A 409 -8.33 -1.69 -62.18
C ARG A 409 -8.13 -0.36 -61.49
N ILE A 410 -8.39 -0.30 -60.19
CA ILE A 410 -8.19 0.91 -59.37
C ILE A 410 -7.09 0.61 -58.36
N TRP A 411 -6.09 1.48 -58.29
CA TRP A 411 -5.07 1.45 -57.26
C TRP A 411 -5.48 2.33 -56.09
N SER A 412 -5.33 1.83 -54.87
CA SER A 412 -5.70 2.53 -53.64
C SER A 412 -4.64 2.34 -52.57
N THR A 413 -4.45 3.37 -51.75
CA THR A 413 -3.56 3.35 -50.59
C THR A 413 -4.34 3.79 -49.37
N GLY A 414 -4.33 2.96 -48.33
CA GLY A 414 -5.04 3.21 -47.06
C GLY A 414 -4.08 3.48 -45.90
N ASN A 415 -4.53 4.30 -44.95
CA ASN A 415 -3.87 4.55 -43.68
C ASN A 415 -4.95 4.64 -42.59
N HIS A 416 -5.37 3.48 -42.07
CA HIS A 416 -6.49 3.37 -41.15
C HIS A 416 -5.96 3.32 -39.71
N ARG A 417 -6.28 4.33 -38.89
CA ARG A 417 -5.89 4.35 -37.47
C ARG A 417 -6.95 3.65 -36.63
N PHE A 418 -6.55 2.96 -35.57
CA PHE A 418 -7.47 2.37 -34.60
C PHE A 418 -6.95 2.53 -33.16
N VAL A 419 -7.88 2.50 -32.21
CA VAL A 419 -7.61 2.43 -30.77
C VAL A 419 -8.61 1.44 -30.18
N ALA A 420 -8.13 0.30 -29.69
CA ALA A 420 -8.91 -0.59 -28.85
C ALA A 420 -8.64 -0.30 -27.36
N ARG A 421 -9.63 -0.50 -26.50
CA ARG A 421 -9.51 -0.37 -25.04
C ARG A 421 -10.16 -1.53 -24.31
N ARG A 422 -9.54 -1.97 -23.21
CA ARG A 422 -10.07 -2.98 -22.29
C ARG A 422 -9.86 -2.51 -20.86
N SER A 423 -10.95 -2.21 -20.16
CA SER A 423 -10.90 -1.86 -18.74
C SER A 423 -10.52 -3.08 -17.88
N VAL A 424 -9.61 -2.86 -16.93
CA VAL A 424 -9.12 -3.81 -15.95
C VAL A 424 -9.13 -3.14 -14.58
N ARG A 425 -9.58 -3.88 -13.56
CA ARG A 425 -9.50 -3.51 -12.16
C ARG A 425 -8.56 -4.48 -11.43
N PHE A 426 -7.74 -3.98 -10.52
CA PHE A 426 -6.95 -4.74 -9.56
C PHE A 426 -7.41 -4.42 -8.13
N ASP A 427 -7.75 -5.44 -7.34
CA ASP A 427 -8.21 -5.27 -5.94
C ASP A 427 -7.09 -5.43 -4.89
N GLY A 428 -5.90 -5.89 -5.30
CA GLY A 428 -4.78 -6.21 -4.41
C GLY A 428 -4.40 -7.69 -4.41
N ASP A 429 -5.28 -8.56 -4.88
CA ASP A 429 -5.05 -10.01 -5.05
C ASP A 429 -5.37 -10.51 -6.46
N LYS A 430 -6.27 -9.82 -7.17
CA LYS A 430 -6.82 -10.29 -8.44
C LYS A 430 -7.08 -9.15 -9.43
N PHE A 431 -6.67 -9.39 -10.67
CA PHE A 431 -7.11 -8.62 -11.83
C PHE A 431 -8.45 -9.15 -12.35
N THR A 432 -9.43 -8.26 -12.42
CA THR A 432 -10.75 -8.49 -13.02
C THR A 432 -10.89 -7.65 -14.28
N ILE A 433 -11.17 -8.29 -15.40
CA ILE A 433 -11.37 -7.63 -16.70
C ILE A 433 -12.85 -7.24 -16.83
N GLY A 434 -13.15 -6.02 -17.30
CA GLY A 434 -14.53 -5.55 -17.47
C GLY A 434 -15.37 -6.38 -18.46
N ALA A 435 -16.66 -6.08 -18.59
CA ALA A 435 -17.58 -6.92 -19.36
C ALA A 435 -17.34 -6.93 -20.89
N ARG A 436 -16.90 -5.81 -21.50
CA ARG A 436 -16.68 -5.68 -22.95
C ARG A 436 -15.49 -4.77 -23.26
N GLY A 437 -14.71 -5.10 -24.29
CA GLY A 437 -13.76 -4.18 -24.90
C GLY A 437 -14.47 -3.21 -25.86
N THR A 438 -13.76 -2.14 -26.22
CA THR A 438 -14.22 -1.17 -27.22
C THR A 438 -13.14 -0.98 -28.29
N ILE A 439 -13.55 -0.61 -29.51
CA ILE A 439 -12.61 -0.24 -30.57
C ILE A 439 -13.15 0.92 -31.41
N SER A 440 -12.36 1.99 -31.49
CA SER A 440 -12.55 3.08 -32.44
C SER A 440 -11.64 2.86 -33.64
N VAL A 441 -12.15 3.14 -34.84
CA VAL A 441 -11.39 3.06 -36.09
C VAL A 441 -11.66 4.31 -36.91
N ASN A 442 -10.61 5.02 -37.28
CA ASN A 442 -10.62 6.17 -38.17
C ASN A 442 -9.98 5.75 -39.52
N PRO A 443 -10.80 5.30 -40.49
CA PRO A 443 -10.32 4.88 -41.81
C PRO A 443 -10.00 6.09 -42.70
N SER A 444 -8.85 6.06 -43.38
CA SER A 444 -8.53 7.00 -44.46
C SER A 444 -8.06 6.22 -45.69
N LEU A 445 -8.72 6.41 -46.83
CA LEU A 445 -8.40 5.77 -48.10
C LEU A 445 -8.19 6.81 -49.20
N VAL A 446 -7.09 6.72 -49.95
CA VAL A 446 -6.85 7.53 -51.14
C VAL A 446 -6.70 6.62 -52.34
N ASN A 447 -7.48 6.85 -53.38
CA ASN A 447 -7.32 6.16 -54.66
C ASN A 447 -6.23 6.88 -55.47
N THR A 448 -5.18 6.16 -55.86
CA THR A 448 -3.94 6.71 -56.45
C THR A 448 -3.85 6.58 -57.96
N GLY A 449 -4.70 5.75 -58.58
CA GLY A 449 -4.79 5.65 -60.03
C GLY A 449 -5.89 4.71 -60.52
N ALA A 450 -6.14 4.74 -61.83
CA ALA A 450 -7.03 3.80 -62.50
C ALA A 450 -6.51 3.43 -63.90
N SER A 451 -6.69 2.16 -64.28
CA SER A 451 -6.45 1.62 -65.62
C SER A 451 -7.72 0.94 -66.14
N THR A 452 -7.97 1.00 -67.44
CA THR A 452 -9.20 0.50 -68.08
C THR A 452 -8.91 -0.32 -69.33
N SER A 453 -9.87 -1.10 -69.81
CA SER A 453 -9.77 -1.79 -71.13
C SER A 453 -9.77 -0.86 -72.35
N TYR A 454 -9.77 0.46 -72.15
CA TYR A 454 -9.53 1.47 -73.18
C TYR A 454 -8.09 1.99 -73.19
N ASP A 455 -7.29 1.63 -72.20
CA ASP A 455 -5.86 1.94 -72.17
C ASP A 455 -5.17 1.27 -73.37
N GLY A 456 -4.42 2.05 -74.15
CA GLY A 456 -3.80 1.58 -75.40
C GLY A 456 -4.65 1.72 -76.68
N LYS A 457 -5.88 2.25 -76.59
CA LYS A 457 -6.71 2.58 -77.76
C LYS A 457 -6.57 4.06 -78.14
N LEU A 458 -6.69 4.35 -79.44
CA LEU A 458 -6.43 5.68 -80.03
C LEU A 458 -7.32 6.80 -79.47
N PHE A 459 -8.51 6.48 -78.95
CA PHE A 459 -9.45 7.43 -78.35
C PHE A 459 -10.07 6.91 -77.05
N GLY A 460 -10.38 7.81 -76.12
CA GLY A 460 -11.23 7.54 -74.95
C GLY A 460 -10.54 7.10 -73.65
N ALA A 461 -9.27 6.69 -73.68
CA ALA A 461 -8.55 6.19 -72.50
C ALA A 461 -8.54 7.16 -71.30
N SER A 462 -8.23 8.43 -71.52
CA SER A 462 -8.20 9.46 -70.46
C SER A 462 -9.57 9.71 -69.82
N THR A 463 -10.63 9.71 -70.63
CA THR A 463 -12.03 9.86 -70.17
C THR A 463 -12.51 8.62 -69.42
N ALA A 464 -12.16 7.42 -69.89
CA ALA A 464 -12.49 6.16 -69.22
C ALA A 464 -11.82 6.08 -67.83
N ARG A 465 -10.52 6.39 -67.74
CA ARG A 465 -9.79 6.49 -66.47
C ARG A 465 -10.42 7.53 -65.54
N ARG A 466 -10.74 8.74 -66.03
CA ARG A 466 -11.38 9.79 -65.23
C ARG A 466 -12.76 9.38 -64.69
N ARG A 467 -13.57 8.68 -65.48
CA ARG A 467 -14.86 8.13 -65.03
C ARG A 467 -14.71 7.02 -63.99
N ALA A 468 -13.78 6.08 -64.22
CA ALA A 468 -13.46 5.04 -63.24
C ALA A 468 -12.97 5.65 -61.91
N MET A 469 -12.12 6.67 -61.99
CA MET A 469 -11.61 7.43 -60.85
C MET A 469 -12.73 8.17 -60.10
N SER A 470 -13.61 8.86 -60.82
CA SER A 470 -14.78 9.53 -60.22
C SER A 470 -15.72 8.55 -59.52
N ALA A 471 -15.98 7.38 -60.12
CA ALA A 471 -16.83 6.35 -59.53
C ALA A 471 -16.18 5.71 -58.28
N ALA A 472 -14.86 5.50 -58.30
CA ALA A 472 -14.10 5.02 -57.14
C ALA A 472 -14.13 6.02 -55.98
N ASN A 473 -14.00 7.31 -56.27
CA ASN A 473 -14.04 8.37 -55.26
C ASN A 473 -15.45 8.57 -54.67
N ALA A 474 -16.50 8.40 -55.47
CA ALA A 474 -17.89 8.42 -54.97
C ALA A 474 -18.17 7.28 -53.97
N ARG A 475 -17.49 6.13 -54.08
CA ARG A 475 -17.62 4.98 -53.16
C ARG A 475 -16.58 4.95 -52.04
N ARG A 476 -15.82 6.03 -51.84
CA ARG A 476 -14.76 6.09 -50.81
C ARG A 476 -15.31 5.81 -49.41
N GLY A 477 -16.41 6.46 -49.02
CA GLY A 477 -17.00 6.28 -47.69
C GLY A 477 -17.50 4.85 -47.40
N GLU A 478 -18.06 4.17 -48.41
CA GLU A 478 -18.48 2.77 -48.30
C GLU A 478 -17.28 1.83 -48.14
N SER A 479 -16.19 2.13 -48.87
CA SER A 479 -14.92 1.39 -48.81
C SER A 479 -14.24 1.59 -47.46
N GLU A 480 -14.21 2.82 -46.95
CA GLU A 480 -13.68 3.20 -45.63
C GLU A 480 -14.49 2.56 -44.50
N ARG A 481 -15.82 2.53 -44.58
CA ARG A 481 -16.67 1.79 -43.63
C ARG A 481 -16.35 0.29 -43.65
N THR A 482 -16.22 -0.30 -44.84
CA THR A 482 -15.90 -1.72 -44.98
C THR A 482 -14.51 -2.05 -44.40
N ALA A 483 -13.51 -1.19 -44.63
CA ALA A 483 -12.19 -1.33 -44.02
C ALA A 483 -12.25 -1.21 -42.48
N ALA A 484 -13.00 -0.24 -41.95
CA ALA A 484 -13.19 -0.10 -40.51
C ALA A 484 -13.87 -1.33 -39.90
N ASP A 485 -14.94 -1.85 -40.50
CA ASP A 485 -15.63 -3.04 -39.98
C ASP A 485 -14.77 -4.31 -40.03
N LYS A 486 -13.84 -4.43 -40.98
CA LYS A 486 -12.84 -5.52 -41.00
C LYS A 486 -11.80 -5.38 -39.89
N ILE A 487 -11.25 -4.17 -39.71
CA ILE A 487 -10.31 -3.88 -38.62
C ILE A 487 -10.96 -4.19 -37.26
N ARG A 488 -12.22 -3.77 -37.05
CA ARG A 488 -12.98 -4.12 -35.83
C ARG A 488 -13.11 -5.62 -35.60
N LYS A 489 -13.48 -6.37 -36.63
CA LYS A 489 -13.71 -7.83 -36.55
C LYS A 489 -12.44 -8.66 -36.34
N ARG A 490 -11.28 -8.14 -36.73
CA ARG A 490 -9.98 -8.80 -36.51
C ARG A 490 -9.35 -8.37 -35.19
N VAL A 491 -9.11 -7.07 -35.01
CA VAL A 491 -8.30 -6.54 -33.90
C VAL A 491 -8.97 -6.72 -32.54
N LEU A 492 -10.29 -6.49 -32.41
CA LEU A 492 -10.93 -6.55 -31.09
C LEU A 492 -10.96 -7.97 -30.50
N PRO A 493 -11.38 -9.03 -31.21
CA PRO A 493 -11.36 -10.39 -30.65
C PRO A 493 -9.96 -10.93 -30.37
N GLU A 494 -8.97 -10.58 -31.21
CA GLU A 494 -7.56 -10.91 -30.98
C GLU A 494 -7.07 -10.26 -29.67
N PHE A 495 -7.25 -8.95 -29.53
CA PHE A 495 -6.89 -8.19 -28.34
C PHE A 495 -7.61 -8.69 -27.07
N GLU A 496 -8.92 -8.94 -27.13
CA GLU A 496 -9.66 -9.48 -25.98
C GLU A 496 -9.15 -10.86 -25.54
N THR A 497 -8.73 -11.70 -26.50
CA THR A 497 -8.16 -13.03 -26.23
C THR A 497 -6.76 -12.94 -25.60
N GLU A 498 -5.90 -12.07 -26.13
CA GLU A 498 -4.56 -11.81 -25.60
C GLU A 498 -4.64 -11.29 -24.15
N VAL A 499 -5.47 -10.29 -23.91
CA VAL A 499 -5.66 -9.69 -22.58
C VAL A 499 -6.25 -10.70 -21.59
N ALA A 500 -7.25 -11.48 -21.99
CA ALA A 500 -7.81 -12.54 -21.14
C ALA A 500 -6.78 -13.62 -20.76
N LYS A 501 -5.86 -13.95 -21.67
CA LYS A 501 -4.78 -14.92 -21.42
C LYS A 501 -3.73 -14.37 -20.47
N GLU A 502 -3.22 -13.16 -20.69
CA GLU A 502 -2.15 -12.59 -19.86
C GLU A 502 -2.65 -12.28 -18.43
N PHE A 503 -3.83 -11.69 -18.24
CA PHE A 503 -4.36 -11.47 -16.88
C PHE A 503 -4.76 -12.76 -16.17
N LYS A 504 -5.14 -13.82 -16.89
CA LYS A 504 -5.30 -15.16 -16.29
C LYS A 504 -3.97 -15.72 -15.78
N GLN A 505 -2.86 -15.48 -16.48
CA GLN A 505 -1.53 -15.87 -16.03
C GLN A 505 -1.06 -15.00 -14.86
N LEU A 506 -1.28 -13.68 -14.89
CA LEU A 506 -0.95 -12.78 -13.78
C LEU A 506 -1.66 -13.16 -12.48
N ASN A 507 -2.98 -13.44 -12.53
CA ASN A 507 -3.73 -13.92 -11.37
C ASN A 507 -3.15 -15.24 -10.83
N LYS A 508 -2.78 -16.15 -11.73
CA LYS A 508 -2.14 -17.42 -11.37
C LYS A 508 -0.77 -17.19 -10.70
N ASP A 509 0.04 -16.27 -11.20
CA ASP A 509 1.36 -15.97 -10.64
C ASP A 509 1.24 -15.27 -9.26
N ILE A 510 0.22 -14.45 -9.05
CA ILE A 510 -0.09 -13.88 -7.72
C ILE A 510 -0.49 -14.99 -6.74
N GLU A 511 -1.43 -15.86 -7.13
CA GLU A 511 -1.98 -16.90 -6.25
C GLU A 511 -0.97 -18.02 -5.95
N GLU A 512 -0.30 -18.57 -6.96
CA GLU A 512 0.58 -19.74 -6.84
C GLU A 512 2.06 -19.42 -6.57
N GLN A 513 2.52 -18.18 -6.77
CA GLN A 513 3.92 -17.80 -6.53
C GLN A 513 4.05 -16.71 -5.45
N TRP A 514 3.43 -15.54 -5.66
CA TRP A 514 3.63 -14.40 -4.76
C TRP A 514 3.03 -14.63 -3.36
N ASN A 515 1.74 -14.98 -3.30
CA ASN A 515 1.05 -15.24 -2.03
C ASN A 515 1.63 -16.47 -1.30
N VAL A 516 2.16 -17.46 -2.04
CA VAL A 516 2.87 -18.61 -1.47
C VAL A 516 4.20 -18.18 -0.82
N LYS A 517 5.03 -17.42 -1.52
CA LYS A 517 6.31 -16.90 -0.98
C LYS A 517 6.11 -16.03 0.27
N LEU A 518 5.09 -15.17 0.28
CA LEU A 518 4.75 -14.38 1.47
C LEU A 518 4.32 -15.26 2.65
N ARG A 519 3.59 -16.35 2.41
CA ARG A 519 3.23 -17.35 3.44
C ARG A 519 4.45 -18.11 3.97
N GLU A 520 5.33 -18.56 3.08
CA GLU A 520 6.59 -19.23 3.45
C GLU A 520 7.49 -18.32 4.29
N ALA A 521 7.64 -17.06 3.90
CA ALA A 521 8.36 -16.03 4.63
C ALA A 521 7.64 -15.52 5.91
N LYS A 522 6.37 -15.91 6.13
CA LYS A 522 5.50 -15.47 7.24
C LYS A 522 5.19 -13.97 7.23
N LEU A 523 5.15 -13.36 6.05
CA LEU A 523 4.85 -11.95 5.76
C LEU A 523 3.52 -11.80 4.99
N GLU A 524 2.53 -12.62 5.31
CA GLU A 524 1.18 -12.49 4.75
C GLU A 524 0.55 -11.13 5.18
N PRO A 525 0.02 -10.32 4.26
CA PRO A 525 -0.62 -9.06 4.61
C PRO A 525 -1.94 -9.30 5.34
N ALA A 526 -2.12 -8.68 6.52
CA ALA A 526 -3.40 -8.64 7.22
C ALA A 526 -4.44 -7.76 6.51
N ALA A 527 -3.97 -6.75 5.75
CA ALA A 527 -4.82 -5.93 4.89
C ALA A 527 -4.06 -5.49 3.64
N ARG A 528 -4.80 -5.28 2.54
CA ARG A 528 -4.33 -4.62 1.32
C ARG A 528 -5.31 -3.51 0.95
N SER A 529 -4.81 -2.46 0.31
CA SER A 529 -5.62 -1.45 -0.35
C SER A 529 -4.96 -1.08 -1.67
N VAL A 530 -5.76 -0.99 -2.72
CA VAL A 530 -5.33 -0.47 -4.02
C VAL A 530 -6.27 0.66 -4.41
N THR A 531 -5.70 1.79 -4.81
CA THR A 531 -6.43 2.93 -5.36
C THR A 531 -5.70 3.44 -6.61
N SER A 532 -6.38 4.26 -7.41
CA SER A 532 -5.78 4.90 -8.57
C SER A 532 -6.29 6.32 -8.77
N THR A 533 -5.45 7.16 -9.36
CA THR A 533 -5.79 8.51 -9.84
C THR A 533 -5.84 8.53 -11.37
N ASP A 534 -5.83 9.71 -11.97
CA ASP A 534 -5.56 9.91 -13.40
C ASP A 534 -4.08 9.71 -13.80
N LYS A 535 -3.18 9.47 -12.83
CA LYS A 535 -1.71 9.45 -13.06
C LYS A 535 -0.94 8.42 -12.26
N HIS A 536 -1.50 7.88 -11.18
CA HIS A 536 -0.82 6.99 -10.24
C HIS A 536 -1.68 5.80 -9.86
N LEU A 537 -1.06 4.62 -9.84
CA LEU A 537 -1.56 3.44 -9.16
C LEU A 537 -0.90 3.38 -7.78
N ILE A 538 -1.69 3.27 -6.72
CA ILE A 538 -1.21 3.19 -5.33
C ILE A 538 -1.63 1.84 -4.78
N TRP A 539 -0.66 1.01 -4.37
CA TRP A 539 -0.90 -0.24 -3.66
C TRP A 539 -0.25 -0.19 -2.29
N SER A 540 -1.03 -0.40 -1.24
CA SER A 540 -0.58 -0.43 0.16
C SER A 540 -0.86 -1.81 0.76
N SER A 541 0.06 -2.31 1.59
CA SER A 541 -0.07 -3.58 2.33
C SER A 541 0.30 -3.39 3.80
N ARG A 542 -0.42 -4.09 4.69
CA ARG A 542 -0.21 -4.09 6.14
C ARG A 542 0.34 -5.46 6.53
N ILE A 543 1.65 -5.53 6.74
CA ILE A 543 2.38 -6.73 7.14
C ILE A 543 2.52 -6.70 8.66
N ALA A 544 1.53 -7.23 9.35
CA ALA A 544 1.48 -7.37 10.81
C ALA A 544 0.53 -8.53 11.15
N ARG A 545 0.73 -9.19 12.29
CA ARG A 545 -0.21 -10.14 12.89
C ARG A 545 -1.11 -9.43 13.90
N ALA A 546 -2.17 -10.12 14.34
CA ALA A 546 -2.77 -9.80 15.63
C ALA A 546 -1.68 -9.93 16.71
N GLY A 547 -1.50 -8.92 17.56
CA GLY A 547 -0.36 -8.82 18.48
C GLY A 547 0.75 -7.85 18.06
N GLU A 548 0.66 -7.21 16.88
CA GLU A 548 1.76 -6.44 16.29
C GLU A 548 1.31 -5.05 15.80
N LEU A 549 2.10 -4.02 16.14
CA LEU A 549 1.99 -2.69 15.53
C LEU A 549 2.52 -2.70 14.09
N ALA A 550 1.96 -1.84 13.25
CA ALA A 550 2.25 -1.71 11.82
C ALA A 550 2.70 -0.27 11.48
N GLY A 551 2.25 0.28 10.35
CA GLY A 551 2.73 1.57 9.84
C GLY A 551 1.99 2.77 10.42
N SER A 552 2.50 3.95 10.11
CA SER A 552 1.86 5.24 10.39
C SER A 552 1.11 5.80 9.18
N ALA A 553 0.16 6.70 9.43
CA ALA A 553 -0.42 7.53 8.38
C ALA A 553 0.70 8.33 7.68
N THR A 554 0.62 8.38 6.36
CA THR A 554 1.81 8.55 5.53
C THR A 554 1.98 10.00 5.04
N THR A 555 2.89 10.77 5.64
CA THR A 555 3.35 12.06 5.08
C THR A 555 4.42 11.84 4.01
N MET A 556 4.05 11.16 2.91
CA MET A 556 5.03 10.76 1.89
C MET A 556 5.43 11.92 0.99
N PRO A 557 6.65 11.87 0.41
CA PRO A 557 7.02 12.78 -0.66
C PRO A 557 6.00 12.75 -1.81
N PRO A 558 5.84 13.88 -2.53
CA PRO A 558 5.01 13.94 -3.73
C PRO A 558 5.27 12.75 -4.67
N PRO A 559 4.22 12.07 -5.17
CA PRO A 559 4.35 10.95 -6.09
C PRO A 559 5.25 11.27 -7.29
N PRO A 560 6.06 10.31 -7.76
CA PRO A 560 6.96 10.55 -8.87
C PRO A 560 6.16 10.82 -10.15
N THR A 561 6.63 11.76 -10.97
CA THR A 561 5.93 12.14 -12.21
C THR A 561 6.06 11.09 -13.31
N LYS A 562 7.15 10.33 -13.26
CA LYS A 562 7.52 9.21 -14.12
C LYS A 562 8.21 8.16 -13.23
N GLY A 563 8.26 6.89 -13.62
CA GLY A 563 8.82 5.86 -12.74
C GLY A 563 7.90 5.42 -11.60
N LEU A 564 8.51 4.97 -10.50
CA LEU A 564 7.84 4.40 -9.33
C LEU A 564 8.48 4.87 -8.01
N ALA A 565 7.70 4.83 -6.93
CA ALA A 565 8.18 5.02 -5.57
C ALA A 565 7.78 3.81 -4.70
N ILE A 566 8.71 3.39 -3.85
CA ILE A 566 8.54 2.28 -2.91
C ILE A 566 8.79 2.82 -1.51
N HIS A 567 7.90 2.45 -0.60
CA HIS A 567 7.85 2.95 0.75
C HIS A 567 7.76 1.76 1.71
N ALA A 568 8.70 1.68 2.65
CA ALA A 568 8.70 0.69 3.72
C ALA A 568 8.80 1.44 5.06
N HIS A 569 7.91 1.13 5.99
CA HIS A 569 7.99 1.61 7.37
C HIS A 569 8.93 0.69 8.17
N GLU A 570 9.57 1.22 9.20
CA GLU A 570 10.46 0.46 10.09
C GLU A 570 9.81 -0.80 10.68
N THR A 571 8.50 -0.78 10.95
CA THR A 571 7.76 -1.96 11.44
C THR A 571 7.67 -3.09 10.43
N LEU A 572 7.74 -2.81 9.11
CA LEU A 572 7.89 -3.86 8.09
C LEU A 572 9.26 -4.54 8.21
N LEU A 573 10.32 -3.76 8.43
CA LEU A 573 11.68 -4.27 8.58
C LEU A 573 11.80 -5.08 9.89
N ASN A 574 11.26 -4.55 11.00
CA ASN A 574 11.22 -5.23 12.30
C ASN A 574 10.44 -6.56 12.20
N ALA A 575 9.24 -6.56 11.60
CA ALA A 575 8.47 -7.78 11.36
C ALA A 575 9.24 -8.80 10.50
N THR A 576 9.95 -8.34 9.47
CA THR A 576 10.77 -9.19 8.58
C THR A 576 11.87 -9.92 9.36
N PHE A 577 12.65 -9.21 10.17
CA PHE A 577 13.72 -9.82 10.96
C PHE A 577 13.21 -10.67 12.13
N ASP A 578 12.03 -10.36 12.69
CA ASP A 578 11.35 -11.23 13.66
C ASP A 578 10.92 -12.58 13.03
N ARG A 579 10.61 -12.64 11.73
CA ARG A 579 10.26 -13.90 11.05
C ARG A 579 11.46 -14.82 10.80
N MET A 580 12.68 -14.27 10.74
CA MET A 580 13.93 -15.05 10.55
C MET A 580 14.29 -15.93 11.75
N ASN A 581 13.61 -15.78 12.91
CA ASN A 581 13.83 -16.62 14.09
C ASN A 581 15.31 -16.66 14.53
N ILE A 582 15.96 -15.49 14.54
CA ILE A 582 17.37 -15.30 14.96
C ILE A 582 17.51 -15.09 16.48
N ALA A 583 16.39 -14.86 17.17
CA ALA A 583 16.33 -14.54 18.59
C ALA A 583 16.89 -15.68 19.46
N GLY A 584 17.73 -15.34 20.45
CA GLY A 584 18.34 -16.31 21.37
C GLY A 584 19.35 -17.29 20.75
N ARG A 585 19.59 -17.27 19.43
CA ARG A 585 20.55 -18.17 18.77
C ARG A 585 21.99 -17.75 19.07
N THR A 586 22.90 -18.71 18.90
CA THR A 586 24.36 -18.45 18.84
C THR A 586 24.84 -18.96 17.48
N MET A 587 25.56 -18.14 16.71
CA MET A 587 26.04 -18.49 15.37
C MET A 587 27.23 -17.61 14.92
N THR A 588 27.91 -18.01 13.86
CA THR A 588 29.01 -17.29 13.19
C THR A 588 28.49 -16.32 12.12
N ASP A 589 29.30 -15.31 11.74
CA ASP A 589 28.98 -14.35 10.68
C ASP A 589 28.60 -15.01 9.34
N ALA A 590 29.29 -16.10 8.96
CA ALA A 590 28.93 -16.88 7.78
C ALA A 590 27.53 -17.53 7.89
N GLU A 591 27.18 -18.07 9.06
CA GLU A 591 25.85 -18.68 9.29
C GLU A 591 24.73 -17.64 9.29
N PHE A 592 24.95 -16.44 9.84
CA PHE A 592 23.93 -15.39 9.83
C PHE A 592 23.71 -14.81 8.43
N ARG A 593 24.79 -14.49 7.69
CA ARG A 593 24.67 -14.01 6.31
C ARG A 593 23.89 -15.01 5.48
N LYS A 594 24.21 -16.30 5.63
CA LYS A 594 23.46 -17.37 4.99
C LYS A 594 21.98 -17.40 5.41
N GLU A 595 21.64 -17.24 6.68
CA GLU A 595 20.24 -17.20 7.14
C GLU A 595 19.48 -16.00 6.51
N VAL A 596 20.13 -14.85 6.39
CA VAL A 596 19.57 -13.66 5.74
C VAL A 596 19.39 -13.90 4.23
N ASP A 597 20.43 -14.42 3.56
CA ASP A 597 20.40 -14.74 2.12
C ASP A 597 19.33 -15.79 1.81
N ASP A 598 19.28 -16.89 2.56
CA ASP A 598 18.28 -17.96 2.44
C ASP A 598 16.86 -17.43 2.69
N TYR A 599 16.67 -16.48 3.62
CA TYR A 599 15.37 -15.85 3.87
C TYR A 599 14.93 -14.92 2.72
N PHE A 600 15.83 -14.06 2.21
CA PHE A 600 15.50 -13.17 1.10
C PHE A 600 15.38 -13.90 -0.24
N ALA A 601 16.05 -15.05 -0.40
CA ALA A 601 15.85 -15.99 -1.50
C ALA A 601 14.41 -16.52 -1.59
N ILE A 602 13.71 -16.73 -0.46
CA ILE A 602 12.28 -17.08 -0.46
C ILE A 602 11.47 -15.97 -1.15
N LEU A 603 11.65 -14.73 -0.70
CA LEU A 603 10.89 -13.57 -1.19
C LEU A 603 11.20 -13.25 -2.66
N PHE A 604 12.47 -13.06 -3.00
CA PHE A 604 12.88 -12.52 -4.31
C PHE A 604 13.31 -13.61 -5.30
N GLY A 605 13.79 -14.75 -4.82
CA GLY A 605 14.38 -15.82 -5.62
C GLY A 605 15.91 -15.68 -5.72
N ASN A 606 16.56 -16.75 -6.18
CA ASN A 606 18.01 -16.80 -6.35
C ASN A 606 18.45 -16.07 -7.64
N ASP A 607 18.33 -14.74 -7.63
CA ASP A 607 18.94 -13.84 -8.62
C ASP A 607 20.18 -13.17 -8.02
N SER A 608 21.00 -13.95 -7.33
CA SER A 608 22.38 -13.58 -7.04
C SER A 608 23.20 -13.64 -8.33
N ASP A 609 23.08 -12.60 -9.15
CA ASP A 609 24.10 -12.29 -10.14
C ASP A 609 25.39 -11.99 -9.35
N ASP A 610 26.45 -12.74 -9.65
CA ASP A 610 27.59 -13.00 -8.75
C ASP A 610 28.60 -11.84 -8.69
N SER A 611 28.10 -10.62 -8.47
CA SER A 611 28.81 -9.34 -8.60
C SER A 611 29.15 -8.66 -7.27
N THR A 612 28.62 -9.16 -6.15
CA THR A 612 28.91 -8.66 -4.79
C THR A 612 29.49 -9.72 -3.86
N LYS A 613 30.12 -10.78 -4.40
CA LYS A 613 31.27 -11.34 -3.69
C LYS A 613 32.33 -10.22 -3.62
N PRO A 614 32.80 -9.82 -2.43
CA PRO A 614 34.13 -9.27 -2.36
C PRO A 614 35.05 -10.32 -2.99
N GLU A 615 35.99 -9.92 -3.85
CA GLU A 615 37.15 -10.77 -4.07
C GLU A 615 37.74 -11.05 -2.69
N ALA A 616 37.63 -12.29 -2.24
CA ALA A 616 38.41 -12.75 -1.12
C ALA A 616 39.86 -12.69 -1.62
N GLU A 617 40.56 -11.60 -1.30
CA GLU A 617 42.00 -11.64 -1.23
C GLU A 617 42.32 -12.80 -0.30
N GLU A 618 42.75 -13.93 -0.87
CA GLU A 618 43.42 -15.00 -0.15
C GLU A 618 44.78 -14.46 0.31
N THR A 619 44.76 -13.52 1.26
CA THR A 619 45.89 -13.24 2.13
C THR A 619 46.09 -14.47 3.00
N ALA A 620 46.85 -15.41 2.45
CA ALA A 620 47.46 -16.48 3.22
C ALA A 620 48.23 -15.90 4.41
N ASP A 621 48.35 -16.71 5.47
CA ASP A 621 49.11 -16.44 6.71
C ASP A 621 48.47 -15.50 7.76
N GLU A 622 47.25 -15.83 8.22
CA GLU A 622 46.96 -15.78 9.67
C GLU A 622 46.50 -17.17 10.16
N PRO A 623 46.97 -17.66 11.33
CA PRO A 623 46.65 -19.00 11.82
C PRO A 623 45.19 -19.12 12.29
N GLU A 624 44.62 -20.33 12.18
CA GLU A 624 43.24 -20.67 12.57
C GLU A 624 42.89 -20.23 14.01
N THR A 625 42.32 -19.04 14.16
CA THR A 625 41.56 -18.68 15.35
C THR A 625 40.12 -19.14 15.18
N ASP A 626 39.62 -19.98 16.09
CA ASP A 626 38.20 -20.35 16.12
C ASP A 626 37.30 -19.10 15.99
N PRO A 627 36.29 -19.11 15.11
CA PRO A 627 35.52 -17.92 14.79
C PRO A 627 34.75 -17.40 16.01
N ASP A 628 34.77 -16.07 16.20
CA ASP A 628 33.95 -15.39 17.20
C ASP A 628 32.47 -15.76 16.99
N LEU A 629 31.83 -16.31 18.02
CA LEU A 629 30.41 -16.65 18.01
C LEU A 629 29.59 -15.47 18.52
N TYR A 630 28.63 -15.02 17.72
CA TYR A 630 27.68 -13.99 18.11
C TYR A 630 26.53 -14.61 18.89
N VAL A 631 26.22 -14.04 20.06
CA VAL A 631 25.16 -14.49 20.95
C VAL A 631 24.03 -13.47 20.96
N PHE A 632 22.93 -13.79 20.28
CA PHE A 632 21.71 -12.99 20.34
C PHE A 632 21.08 -13.17 21.72
N ALA A 633 20.71 -12.09 22.41
CA ALA A 633 19.67 -12.16 23.44
C ALA A 633 18.30 -12.56 22.82
N ALA A 634 17.32 -12.83 23.68
CA ALA A 634 16.21 -13.71 23.37
C ALA A 634 15.01 -13.09 22.62
N VAL A 635 14.98 -11.77 22.40
CA VAL A 635 13.86 -11.02 21.76
C VAL A 635 14.42 -9.90 20.83
N ASP A 636 13.61 -8.93 20.31
CA ASP A 636 13.80 -7.81 19.32
C ASP A 636 14.41 -8.14 17.95
N PRO A 637 15.13 -9.24 17.78
CA PRO A 637 16.55 -9.15 17.82
C PRO A 637 17.16 -7.98 17.04
N ILE A 638 16.96 -7.93 15.74
CA ILE A 638 17.35 -6.77 14.95
C ILE A 638 16.18 -5.79 14.90
N ARG A 639 16.45 -4.53 15.27
CA ARG A 639 15.51 -3.41 15.08
C ARG A 639 16.05 -2.35 14.16
N PHE A 640 15.12 -1.71 13.47
CA PHE A 640 15.31 -0.52 12.68
C PHE A 640 14.51 0.60 13.34
N ARG A 641 15.11 1.79 13.40
CA ARG A 641 14.43 3.06 13.61
C ARG A 641 14.77 4.00 12.46
N ILE A 642 13.82 4.78 11.97
CA ILE A 642 13.97 5.62 10.78
C ILE A 642 13.58 7.06 11.11
N GLU A 643 14.58 7.91 11.28
CA GLU A 643 14.42 9.32 11.67
C GLU A 643 15.53 10.19 11.04
N ASN A 644 15.24 11.46 10.79
CA ASN A 644 16.25 12.47 10.39
C ASN A 644 17.16 12.03 9.20
N ASN A 645 16.56 11.51 8.14
CA ASN A 645 17.21 10.96 6.94
C ASN A 645 18.26 9.86 7.21
N THR A 646 18.12 9.16 8.35
CA THR A 646 19.03 8.12 8.83
C THR A 646 18.25 6.86 9.15
N VAL A 647 18.78 5.71 8.74
CA VAL A 647 18.30 4.39 9.18
C VAL A 647 19.21 3.93 10.32
N PHE A 648 18.67 3.83 11.52
CA PHE A 648 19.36 3.31 12.69
C PHE A 648 19.10 1.82 12.80
N LEU A 649 20.13 1.03 12.50
CA LEU A 649 20.18 -0.37 12.89
C LEU A 649 20.48 -0.44 14.39
N VAL A 650 19.51 -0.87 15.19
CA VAL A 650 19.69 -1.21 16.60
C VAL A 650 19.88 -2.71 16.71
N ILE A 651 21.04 -3.05 17.21
CA ILE A 651 21.49 -4.39 17.51
C ILE A 651 21.57 -4.52 19.03
N ARG A 652 21.29 -5.69 19.62
CA ARG A 652 21.90 -6.10 20.88
C ARG A 652 22.60 -7.45 20.72
N THR A 653 23.89 -7.59 21.07
CA THR A 653 24.58 -8.88 20.89
C THR A 653 25.77 -9.07 21.80
N GLY A 654 26.01 -10.32 22.19
CA GLY A 654 27.21 -10.75 22.88
C GLY A 654 28.21 -11.39 21.93
N ILE A 655 29.43 -11.60 22.41
CA ILE A 655 30.48 -12.34 21.70
C ILE A 655 31.05 -13.41 22.64
N ARG A 656 30.92 -14.67 22.24
CA ARG A 656 31.58 -15.82 22.87
C ARG A 656 32.81 -16.19 22.05
N ARG A 657 33.94 -16.39 22.74
CA ARG A 657 35.22 -16.74 22.14
C ARG A 657 35.85 -17.86 22.93
N LYS A 658 36.52 -18.78 22.24
CA LYS A 658 37.34 -19.80 22.88
C LYS A 658 38.50 -19.10 23.60
N GLU A 659 38.77 -19.53 24.84
CA GLU A 659 39.90 -19.07 25.67
C GLU A 659 39.95 -17.56 25.99
N LYS A 660 38.88 -16.79 25.71
CA LYS A 660 38.74 -15.37 26.06
C LYS A 660 37.43 -15.15 26.83
N GLU A 661 37.40 -14.07 27.59
CA GLU A 661 36.19 -13.65 28.31
C GLU A 661 35.02 -13.41 27.35
N GLU A 662 33.85 -13.97 27.69
CA GLU A 662 32.59 -13.78 26.99
C GLU A 662 32.08 -12.37 27.24
N ILE A 663 31.75 -11.66 26.15
CA ILE A 663 31.14 -10.34 26.21
C ILE A 663 29.62 -10.56 26.28
N PRO A 664 28.95 -10.21 27.40
CA PRO A 664 27.49 -10.34 27.50
C PRO A 664 26.80 -9.38 26.53
N PRO A 665 25.53 -9.63 26.14
CA PRO A 665 24.86 -8.79 25.15
C PRO A 665 24.90 -7.27 25.41
N GLN A 666 25.27 -6.52 24.36
CA GLN A 666 25.43 -5.06 24.36
C GLN A 666 24.49 -4.44 23.32
N LYS A 667 23.82 -3.31 23.63
CA LYS A 667 23.06 -2.50 22.67
C LYS A 667 24.01 -1.69 21.78
N ILE A 668 24.07 -2.06 20.51
CA ILE A 668 24.89 -1.47 19.46
C ILE A 668 23.94 -0.68 18.55
N THR A 669 24.27 0.56 18.23
CA THR A 669 23.48 1.39 17.32
C THR A 669 24.35 1.85 16.18
N VAL A 670 23.94 1.52 14.96
CA VAL A 670 24.66 1.75 13.72
C VAL A 670 23.80 2.64 12.83
N PRO A 671 24.10 3.95 12.74
CA PRO A 671 23.40 4.86 11.84
C PRO A 671 23.89 4.68 10.40
N PHE A 672 22.97 4.65 9.45
CA PHE A 672 23.23 4.60 8.02
C PHE A 672 22.55 5.77 7.30
N THR A 673 23.29 6.42 6.39
CA THR A 673 22.79 7.50 5.53
C THR A 673 23.03 7.16 4.07
N PHE A 674 22.20 7.72 3.17
CA PHE A 674 22.21 7.41 1.75
C PHE A 674 22.67 8.62 0.94
N ARG A 675 23.66 8.44 0.07
CA ARG A 675 24.05 9.43 -0.94
C ARG A 675 23.86 8.87 -2.35
N LEU A 676 23.49 9.74 -3.28
CA LEU A 676 23.40 9.40 -4.69
C LEU A 676 24.62 9.95 -5.43
N GLU A 677 25.44 9.05 -5.95
CA GLU A 677 26.61 9.39 -6.75
C GLU A 677 26.38 9.04 -8.23
N LYS A 678 27.44 9.13 -9.04
CA LYS A 678 27.35 8.96 -10.50
C LYS A 678 27.32 7.46 -10.86
N GLY A 679 26.13 6.88 -10.78
CA GLY A 679 25.88 5.47 -11.14
C GLY A 679 25.78 4.52 -9.94
N ALA A 680 26.11 5.00 -8.74
CA ALA A 680 26.01 4.26 -7.50
C ALA A 680 25.08 4.97 -6.49
N VAL A 681 24.50 4.18 -5.59
CA VAL A 681 24.02 4.62 -4.29
C VAL A 681 25.09 4.26 -3.26
N VAL A 682 25.53 5.25 -2.49
CA VAL A 682 26.49 5.04 -1.40
C VAL A 682 25.73 4.96 -0.09
N LEU A 683 25.88 3.84 0.61
CA LEU A 683 25.45 3.66 2.00
C LEU A 683 26.61 4.00 2.92
N GLU A 684 26.52 5.13 3.61
CA GLU A 684 27.54 5.57 4.56
C GLU A 684 27.15 5.20 5.99
N ARG A 685 28.02 4.43 6.65
CA ARG A 685 27.89 4.12 8.07
C ARG A 685 28.46 5.27 8.91
N GLY A 686 27.65 5.83 9.80
CA GLY A 686 28.10 6.78 10.81
C GLY A 686 28.79 6.12 12.01
N THR A 687 28.92 6.85 13.12
CA THR A 687 29.65 6.36 14.32
C THR A 687 28.87 5.24 15.02
N VAL A 688 29.49 4.07 15.20
CA VAL A 688 28.90 2.95 15.96
C VAL A 688 28.89 3.29 17.44
N ARG A 689 27.70 3.29 18.06
CA ARG A 689 27.53 3.48 19.51
C ARG A 689 27.35 2.13 20.17
N VAL A 690 28.02 1.86 21.30
CA VAL A 690 27.84 0.62 22.07
C VAL A 690 27.56 0.94 23.54
N ALA A 691 26.39 0.52 24.01
CA ALA A 691 25.89 0.65 25.36
C ALA A 691 25.61 -0.73 25.98
N PRO A 692 25.70 -0.90 27.30
CA PRO A 692 25.28 -2.14 27.95
C PRO A 692 23.74 -2.20 28.01
N ILE A 693 23.18 -3.41 27.93
CA ILE A 693 21.72 -3.61 28.11
C ILE A 693 21.35 -3.47 29.59
N ALA A 694 22.13 -4.11 30.47
CA ALA A 694 21.96 -4.06 31.92
C ALA A 694 23.10 -3.26 32.58
N ARG A 695 22.84 -2.66 33.74
CA ARG A 695 23.81 -1.83 34.47
C ARG A 695 25.15 -2.58 34.67
N PRO A 696 26.28 -2.09 34.12
CA PRO A 696 27.54 -2.83 34.14
C PRO A 696 28.14 -2.82 35.55
N LYS A 697 28.71 -3.97 35.96
CA LYS A 697 29.41 -4.12 37.25
C LYS A 697 30.66 -3.23 37.36
N SER A 698 31.30 -2.92 36.24
CA SER A 698 32.44 -2.00 36.16
C SER A 698 32.35 -1.11 34.92
N ARG A 699 32.60 0.21 35.09
CA ARG A 699 32.66 1.18 33.99
C ARG A 699 33.88 0.97 33.09
N SER A 700 35.03 0.56 33.62
CA SER A 700 36.24 0.34 32.82
C SER A 700 36.13 -0.90 31.93
N GLU A 701 35.59 -1.98 32.49
CA GLU A 701 35.24 -3.23 31.79
C GLU A 701 34.25 -2.95 30.64
N GLN A 702 33.24 -2.10 30.89
CA GLN A 702 32.30 -1.68 29.86
C GLN A 702 32.96 -0.89 28.72
N ILE A 703 33.91 0.00 29.01
CA ILE A 703 34.65 0.76 27.97
C ILE A 703 35.48 -0.19 27.10
N VAL A 704 36.10 -1.22 27.69
CA VAL A 704 36.85 -2.25 26.95
C VAL A 704 35.91 -3.07 26.07
N ARG A 705 34.79 -3.56 26.62
CA ARG A 705 33.76 -4.29 25.86
C ARG A 705 33.22 -3.46 24.70
N ALA A 706 32.80 -2.22 24.96
CA ALA A 706 32.30 -1.30 23.94
C ALA A 706 33.32 -1.07 22.80
N ARG A 707 34.62 -0.92 23.13
CA ARG A 707 35.68 -0.79 22.12
C ARG A 707 35.90 -2.06 21.30
N VAL A 708 35.80 -3.25 21.90
CA VAL A 708 35.92 -4.53 21.18
C VAL A 708 34.73 -4.76 20.25
N MET A 709 33.51 -4.58 20.76
CA MET A 709 32.28 -4.68 19.95
C MET A 709 32.28 -3.67 18.81
N GLY A 710 32.55 -2.39 19.13
CA GLY A 710 32.58 -1.31 18.14
C GLY A 710 33.55 -1.62 16.99
N LYS A 711 34.81 -1.95 17.28
CA LYS A 711 35.80 -2.30 16.25
C LYS A 711 35.40 -3.49 15.39
N LYS A 712 34.71 -4.49 15.95
CA LYS A 712 34.24 -5.66 15.19
C LYS A 712 33.10 -5.27 14.25
N ILE A 713 32.10 -4.57 14.75
CA ILE A 713 30.97 -4.08 13.95
C ILE A 713 31.42 -3.06 12.89
N GLU A 714 32.40 -2.21 13.18
CA GLU A 714 32.98 -1.28 12.20
C GLU A 714 33.74 -1.98 11.06
N LYS A 715 34.32 -3.17 11.33
CA LYS A 715 34.96 -4.03 10.32
C LYS A 715 33.91 -4.79 9.50
N ASP A 716 32.90 -5.34 10.15
CA ASP A 716 31.90 -6.20 9.52
C ASP A 716 30.86 -5.37 8.73
N LEU A 717 30.55 -4.14 9.17
CA LEU A 717 29.62 -3.20 8.54
C LEU A 717 30.37 -1.99 7.95
N GLY A 718 31.10 -2.20 6.87
CA GLY A 718 31.71 -1.10 6.10
C GLY A 718 30.68 -0.23 5.36
N ASN A 719 31.14 0.92 4.83
CA ASN A 719 30.40 1.64 3.79
C ASN A 719 30.20 0.74 2.57
N ARG A 720 29.10 0.93 1.83
CA ARG A 720 28.84 0.17 0.59
C ARG A 720 28.44 1.06 -0.56
N GLU A 721 28.71 0.57 -1.76
CA GLU A 721 28.28 1.16 -3.02
C GLU A 721 27.46 0.12 -3.78
N GLU A 722 26.27 0.52 -4.21
CA GLU A 722 25.29 -0.36 -4.86
C GLU A 722 24.86 0.26 -6.18
N ALA A 723 24.48 -0.57 -7.16
CA ALA A 723 24.05 -0.08 -8.46
C ALA A 723 22.84 0.86 -8.32
N ARG A 724 22.96 2.08 -8.87
CA ARG A 724 21.84 3.02 -8.97
C ARG A 724 20.81 2.57 -10.02
N GLU A 725 21.24 1.72 -10.94
CA GLU A 725 20.43 1.14 -12.00
C GLU A 725 19.59 -0.04 -11.47
N ILE A 726 18.32 -0.05 -11.86
CA ILE A 726 17.34 -1.08 -11.53
C ILE A 726 16.82 -1.66 -12.84
N ASN A 727 17.05 -2.95 -13.07
CA ASN A 727 16.63 -3.64 -14.29
C ASN A 727 15.36 -4.46 -14.05
N LEU A 728 14.25 -4.02 -14.66
CA LEU A 728 12.94 -4.64 -14.55
C LEU A 728 12.66 -5.56 -15.72
N SER A 729 12.69 -6.87 -15.49
CA SER A 729 12.41 -7.79 -16.60
C SER A 729 10.96 -7.76 -17.07
N ARG A 730 10.80 -7.71 -18.39
CA ARG A 730 9.50 -7.60 -19.08
C ARG A 730 9.01 -8.93 -19.66
N GLY A 731 9.73 -10.01 -19.37
CA GLY A 731 9.47 -11.36 -19.88
C GLY A 731 10.24 -11.72 -21.15
N GLU A 732 10.20 -13.01 -21.49
CA GLU A 732 10.99 -13.61 -22.56
C GLU A 732 10.82 -12.90 -23.92
N GLY A 733 11.94 -12.46 -24.51
CA GLY A 733 11.98 -11.83 -25.83
C GLY A 733 11.71 -10.32 -25.86
N LYS A 734 11.70 -9.64 -24.70
CA LYS A 734 11.61 -8.19 -24.56
C LYS A 734 12.86 -7.65 -23.85
N ASP A 735 13.30 -6.45 -24.24
CA ASP A 735 14.37 -5.73 -23.53
C ASP A 735 13.88 -5.34 -22.13
N ASP A 736 14.75 -5.41 -21.12
CA ASP A 736 14.40 -5.05 -19.75
C ASP A 736 14.16 -3.53 -19.60
N LEU A 737 13.28 -3.15 -18.67
CA LEU A 737 13.00 -1.75 -18.37
C LEU A 737 14.02 -1.22 -17.36
N VAL A 738 14.95 -0.39 -17.85
CA VAL A 738 15.92 0.28 -16.99
C VAL A 738 15.27 1.47 -16.26
N LEU A 739 15.40 1.51 -14.93
CA LEU A 739 15.12 2.66 -14.08
C LEU A 739 16.39 3.09 -13.33
N ASN A 740 16.48 4.35 -12.93
CA ASN A 740 17.56 4.84 -12.06
C ASN A 740 16.98 5.35 -10.75
N ILE A 741 17.57 4.98 -9.61
CA ILE A 741 17.19 5.54 -8.30
C ILE A 741 17.42 7.05 -8.34
N ALA A 742 16.34 7.82 -8.34
CA ALA A 742 16.34 9.28 -8.44
C ALA A 742 16.48 9.95 -7.06
N ARG A 743 15.96 9.31 -6.01
CA ARG A 743 15.99 9.81 -4.63
C ARG A 743 15.80 8.69 -3.62
N ILE A 744 16.45 8.83 -2.47
CA ILE A 744 16.19 8.05 -1.25
C ILE A 744 15.93 9.06 -0.12
N SER A 745 14.98 8.79 0.77
CA SER A 745 14.74 9.59 1.97
C SER A 745 14.24 8.71 3.11
N ALA A 746 14.74 8.93 4.33
CA ALA A 746 14.45 8.12 5.53
C ALA A 746 13.82 9.01 6.63
N LEU A 747 12.50 9.16 6.62
CA LEU A 747 11.78 10.20 7.37
C LEU A 747 10.56 9.61 8.10
N ASN A 748 10.34 10.03 9.35
CA ASN A 748 9.11 9.72 10.11
C ASN A 748 8.72 8.22 10.10
N GLY A 749 9.67 7.33 10.38
CA GLY A 749 9.48 5.88 10.34
C GLY A 749 9.56 5.25 8.94
N TRP A 750 9.59 6.03 7.86
CA TRP A 750 9.52 5.54 6.47
C TRP A 750 10.82 5.71 5.70
N ILE A 751 11.36 4.61 5.14
CA ILE A 751 12.28 4.70 4.00
C ILE A 751 11.49 4.76 2.70
N THR A 752 11.83 5.74 1.86
CA THR A 752 11.27 5.96 0.53
C THR A 752 12.37 5.89 -0.51
N VAL A 753 12.16 5.05 -1.53
CA VAL A 753 13.02 4.94 -2.72
C VAL A 753 12.20 5.37 -3.92
N VAL A 754 12.70 6.32 -4.71
CA VAL A 754 12.10 6.76 -5.97
C VAL A 754 13.02 6.37 -7.11
N ALA A 755 12.50 5.71 -8.15
CA ALA A 755 13.25 5.30 -9.33
C ALA A 755 12.52 5.74 -10.61
N GLU A 756 13.24 6.34 -11.58
CA GLU A 756 12.70 6.99 -12.79
C GLU A 756 13.34 6.50 -14.11
#